data_AF-A0A345QM10-F1
#
_entry.id   AF-A0A345QM10-F1
#
_cell.length_a   1.000
_cell.length_b   1.000
_cell.length_c   1.000
_cell.angle_alpha   90.00
_cell.angle_beta   90.00
_cell.angle_gamma   90.00
#
_symmetry.space_group_name_H-M   'P 1'
#
loop_
_entity.id
_entity.type
_entity.pdbx_description
1 polymer ?
#
loop_
_entity_poly.entity_id
_entity_poly.type
_entity_poly.pdbx_seq_one_letter_code
_entity_poly.pdbx_strand_id
1 'polypeptide(L)'
;MGQAIYVHRGAVDYLQTSAKDKLSVALQRVPEDFQWSVLKISGQDDQTFSFLDYQEFSAVAFPELRASLLVHLAEEGAKLRKYSDANPPILHRKELLLAPDHPLRDEFAKLTQSLESNGLFKNMANKGTRRIWMETLAEAGLTVEGPNVVLSSSRSDELLEAKTDDISTSENKKIERHKTAITRAALSAPMYLLFTSGLIRHDSTVLDYGCGQGDDIRALESDGYAVEGWDPHYRSDPSSLKKSQVTNLGFVLNVIEDPEERAEALKRAFSLTEVCLAVSVMLYGKADLSGARPYRDGYLTSRKTFQKYYTQSELREFISSVLDVEPLAVGQGIFLVFRDELEEQRYLLRRQIGFKAREYRAVPKPSTPQKSIPNKSSEKLSQTTIRDLAAEIRAFGRQPDLSELPKSLATKLSHSKQGLQYAASQAIADIGHEELEEIVATRTEDLSLHFAMHAFSQRKSYGSFPPELRRDIRAFFGSHKRAQESGQELLYSIGNQDLLLEDAAAAATARIGHLEHGKFQFSANRLQDLSVRLRGYVALAERLAGDLSETTLLRIHINSRKLTALTYADFETSFLPRLMTRVKVEFDTFDVSIIDHSANNDVRLLYLKSRYMTDADPRRAAQKAFDQEVLDLNTLNFNNEGPSFREFAQTLLKAGVKIPS
;
A
#
# COMPACT_ATOMS: atom_id res chain seq x y z
N MET A 1 11.30 17.99 -16.83
CA MET A 1 11.02 16.53 -16.80
C MET A 1 12.23 15.80 -17.36
N GLY A 2 12.70 14.76 -16.68
CA GLY A 2 14.01 14.13 -16.90
C GLY A 2 14.18 13.48 -18.28
N GLN A 3 14.84 14.19 -19.20
CA GLN A 3 15.20 13.69 -20.52
C GLN A 3 16.47 12.84 -20.44
N ALA A 4 16.31 11.52 -20.33
CA ALA A 4 17.42 10.60 -20.59
C ALA A 4 17.63 10.48 -22.11
N ILE A 5 18.89 10.51 -22.55
CA ILE A 5 19.28 10.35 -23.96
C ILE A 5 19.60 8.87 -24.19
N TYR A 6 19.10 8.31 -25.30
CA TYR A 6 19.43 6.95 -25.73
C TYR A 6 20.03 7.00 -27.13
N VAL A 7 21.19 6.38 -27.33
CA VAL A 7 21.86 6.30 -28.62
C VAL A 7 22.45 4.91 -28.85
N HIS A 8 22.41 4.43 -30.09
CA HIS A 8 23.13 3.22 -30.48
C HIS A 8 24.64 3.47 -30.44
N ARG A 9 25.45 2.43 -30.18
CA ARG A 9 26.93 2.53 -30.14
C ARG A 9 27.54 3.15 -31.39
N GLY A 10 26.94 2.91 -32.56
CA GLY A 10 27.38 3.48 -33.83
C GLY A 10 27.00 4.95 -34.04
N ALA A 11 26.22 5.53 -33.13
CA ALA A 11 25.76 6.91 -33.18
C ALA A 11 26.32 7.79 -32.05
N VAL A 12 27.23 7.26 -31.21
CA VAL A 12 27.85 8.04 -30.11
C VAL A 12 28.62 9.25 -30.62
N ASP A 13 29.07 9.22 -31.87
CA ASP A 13 29.74 10.35 -32.52
C ASP A 13 28.82 11.55 -32.79
N TYR A 14 27.51 11.41 -32.61
CA TYR A 14 26.55 12.51 -32.71
C TYR A 14 26.25 13.16 -31.35
N LEU A 15 26.83 12.66 -30.25
CA LEU A 15 26.72 13.29 -28.94
C LEU A 15 27.45 14.64 -28.90
N GLN A 16 27.01 15.53 -28.01
CA GLN A 16 27.73 16.78 -27.74
C GLN A 16 29.13 16.48 -27.17
N THR A 17 30.12 17.33 -27.47
CA THR A 17 31.52 17.15 -27.06
C THR A 17 31.67 16.87 -25.56
N SER A 18 30.93 17.62 -24.71
CA SER A 18 30.92 17.43 -23.26
C SER A 18 30.48 16.03 -22.81
N ALA A 19 29.50 15.43 -23.51
CA ALA A 19 29.02 14.08 -23.23
C ALA A 19 30.00 13.02 -23.74
N LYS A 20 30.70 13.28 -24.87
CA LYS A 20 31.73 12.38 -25.40
C LYS A 20 32.96 12.28 -24.50
N ASP A 21 33.40 13.39 -23.94
CA ASP A 21 34.55 13.42 -23.02
C ASP A 21 34.25 12.58 -21.78
N LYS A 22 33.05 12.74 -21.21
CA LYS A 22 32.56 11.96 -20.06
C LYS A 22 32.32 10.48 -20.42
N LEU A 23 31.80 10.20 -21.62
CA LEU A 23 31.64 8.83 -22.11
C LEU A 23 32.99 8.12 -22.22
N SER A 24 34.05 8.81 -22.65
CA SER A 24 35.39 8.24 -22.74
C SER A 24 35.90 7.78 -21.37
N VAL A 25 35.60 8.54 -20.31
CA VAL A 25 35.90 8.15 -18.92
C VAL A 25 35.02 6.98 -18.47
N ALA A 26 33.73 6.99 -18.81
CA ALA A 26 32.82 5.90 -18.45
C ALA A 26 33.21 4.57 -19.13
N LEU A 27 33.67 4.61 -20.39
CA LEU A 27 34.12 3.44 -21.15
C LEU A 27 35.33 2.75 -20.53
N GLN A 28 36.23 3.48 -19.85
CA GLN A 28 37.36 2.89 -19.11
C GLN A 28 36.90 1.97 -17.97
N ARG A 29 35.64 2.09 -17.53
CA ARG A 29 35.04 1.28 -16.46
C ARG A 29 34.16 0.15 -16.99
N VAL A 30 34.05 0.02 -18.31
CA VAL A 30 33.32 -1.07 -18.96
C VAL A 30 34.32 -2.22 -19.20
N PRO A 31 34.06 -3.44 -18.68
CA PRO A 31 34.89 -4.59 -18.96
C PRO A 31 35.02 -4.84 -20.48
N GLU A 32 36.23 -5.21 -20.95
CA GLU A 32 36.49 -5.43 -22.38
C GLU A 32 35.61 -6.53 -22.99
N ASP A 33 35.19 -7.51 -22.19
CA ASP A 33 34.32 -8.61 -22.59
C ASP A 33 32.83 -8.24 -22.57
N PHE A 34 32.45 -7.11 -21.96
CA PHE A 34 31.06 -6.67 -21.88
C PHE A 34 30.59 -6.08 -23.21
N GLN A 35 29.72 -6.83 -23.90
CA GLN A 35 29.07 -6.35 -25.11
C GLN A 35 27.92 -5.40 -24.77
N TRP A 36 27.77 -4.35 -25.56
CA TRP A 36 26.64 -3.44 -25.48
C TRP A 36 26.32 -2.87 -26.87
N SER A 37 25.06 -2.45 -27.05
CA SER A 37 24.56 -1.89 -28.31
C SER A 37 23.90 -0.54 -28.13
N VAL A 38 23.32 -0.24 -26.97
CA VAL A 38 22.68 1.05 -26.68
C VAL A 38 23.28 1.70 -25.45
N LEU A 39 23.62 2.99 -25.57
CA LEU A 39 24.02 3.84 -24.47
C LEU A 39 22.81 4.66 -23.99
N LYS A 40 22.58 4.68 -22.68
CA LYS A 40 21.66 5.60 -22.01
C LYS A 40 22.44 6.59 -21.15
N ILE A 41 22.22 7.88 -21.33
CA ILE A 41 22.76 8.96 -20.50
C ILE A 41 21.61 9.55 -19.69
N SER A 42 21.75 9.60 -18.36
CA SER A 42 20.70 10.06 -17.45
C SER A 42 21.17 11.20 -16.54
N GLY A 43 20.25 12.12 -16.24
CA GLY A 43 20.52 13.32 -15.44
C GLY A 43 20.86 14.53 -16.32
N GLN A 44 20.83 15.74 -15.75
CA GLN A 44 21.14 16.97 -16.48
C GLN A 44 22.65 17.19 -16.67
N ASP A 45 23.48 16.50 -15.88
CA ASP A 45 24.92 16.72 -15.80
C ASP A 45 25.75 15.62 -16.48
N ASP A 46 25.13 14.70 -17.23
CA ASP A 46 25.77 13.56 -17.91
C ASP A 46 26.72 12.74 -17.01
N GLN A 47 26.36 12.52 -15.75
CA GLN A 47 27.18 11.78 -14.77
C GLN A 47 26.87 10.28 -14.74
N THR A 48 25.77 9.85 -15.36
CA THR A 48 25.27 8.48 -15.29
C THR A 48 25.12 7.87 -16.67
N PHE A 49 25.91 6.83 -16.94
CA PHE A 49 25.93 6.09 -18.20
C PHE A 49 25.45 4.67 -17.96
N SER A 50 24.45 4.21 -18.72
CA SER A 50 24.05 2.80 -18.74
C SER A 50 24.34 2.20 -20.10
N PHE A 51 25.22 1.21 -20.13
CA PHE A 51 25.55 0.42 -21.31
C PHE A 51 24.60 -0.78 -21.37
N LEU A 52 23.74 -0.81 -22.39
CA LEU A 52 22.66 -1.78 -22.52
C LEU A 52 23.00 -2.82 -23.59
N ASP A 53 23.00 -4.09 -23.19
CA ASP A 53 23.20 -5.24 -24.06
C ASP A 53 21.86 -5.74 -24.59
N TYR A 54 21.53 -5.34 -25.81
CA TYR A 54 20.38 -5.86 -26.54
C TYR A 54 20.77 -6.98 -27.51
N GLN A 55 19.96 -8.04 -27.54
CA GLN A 55 20.08 -9.17 -28.49
C GLN A 55 20.14 -8.69 -29.94
N GLU A 56 21.27 -8.97 -30.62
CA GLU A 56 21.41 -8.91 -32.08
C GLU A 56 20.64 -7.75 -32.75
N PHE A 57 20.95 -6.52 -32.32
CA PHE A 57 20.20 -5.29 -32.62
C PHE A 57 19.72 -5.15 -34.08
N SER A 58 20.57 -5.54 -35.03
CA SER A 58 20.28 -5.46 -36.47
C SER A 58 19.44 -6.63 -37.01
N ALA A 59 19.50 -7.81 -36.40
CA ALA A 59 18.94 -9.04 -36.95
C ALA A 59 17.52 -9.37 -36.47
N VAL A 60 17.11 -8.86 -35.30
CA VAL A 60 15.79 -9.13 -34.72
C VAL A 60 14.92 -7.89 -34.68
N ALA A 61 13.62 -8.02 -34.95
CA ALA A 61 12.69 -6.88 -34.98
C ALA A 61 12.62 -6.15 -33.62
N PHE A 62 12.56 -6.92 -32.52
CA PHE A 62 12.41 -6.41 -31.15
C PHE A 62 13.48 -7.01 -30.21
N PRO A 63 14.70 -6.44 -30.20
CA PRO A 63 15.81 -6.92 -29.37
C PRO A 63 15.47 -6.99 -27.88
N GLU A 64 15.79 -8.12 -27.26
CA GLU A 64 15.66 -8.33 -25.82
C GLU A 64 16.84 -7.70 -25.06
N LEU A 65 16.57 -7.01 -23.96
CA LEU A 65 17.60 -6.50 -23.06
C LEU A 65 18.12 -7.66 -22.19
N ARG A 66 19.35 -8.10 -22.45
CA ARG A 66 20.01 -9.22 -21.75
C ARG A 66 20.70 -8.76 -20.48
N ALA A 67 21.42 -7.63 -20.57
CA ALA A 67 22.14 -7.05 -19.45
C ALA A 67 22.23 -5.53 -19.55
N SER A 68 22.47 -4.89 -18.41
CA SER A 68 22.82 -3.47 -18.34
C SER A 68 23.98 -3.27 -17.39
N LEU A 69 24.96 -2.47 -17.79
CA LEU A 69 26.07 -2.05 -16.96
C LEU A 69 25.96 -0.55 -16.67
N LEU A 70 25.78 -0.21 -15.39
CA LEU A 70 25.60 1.16 -14.94
C LEU A 70 26.92 1.73 -14.40
N VAL A 71 27.34 2.87 -14.93
CA VAL A 71 28.53 3.61 -14.52
C VAL A 71 28.11 5.00 -14.05
N HIS A 72 28.38 5.30 -12.78
CA HIS A 72 28.29 6.64 -12.23
C HIS A 72 29.69 7.22 -12.12
N LEU A 73 29.96 8.35 -12.78
CA LEU A 73 31.32 8.91 -12.81
C LEU A 73 31.86 9.28 -11.42
N ALA A 74 30.97 9.63 -10.48
CA ALA A 74 31.31 9.94 -9.09
C ALA A 74 31.62 8.71 -8.21
N GLU A 75 31.23 7.50 -8.62
CA GLU A 75 31.50 6.25 -7.90
C GLU A 75 32.64 5.48 -8.57
N GLU A 76 33.37 4.66 -7.82
CA GLU A 76 34.30 3.71 -8.43
C GLU A 76 33.58 2.43 -8.89
N GLY A 77 33.96 1.92 -10.06
CA GLY A 77 33.44 0.67 -10.62
C GLY A 77 32.16 0.82 -11.46
N ALA A 78 31.57 -0.34 -11.79
CA ALA A 78 30.38 -0.46 -12.61
C ALA A 78 29.41 -1.49 -12.02
N LYS A 79 28.10 -1.22 -12.07
CA LYS A 79 27.05 -2.08 -11.53
C LYS A 79 26.40 -2.88 -12.66
N LEU A 80 26.65 -4.19 -12.69
CA LEU A 80 26.05 -5.11 -13.66
C LEU A 80 24.67 -5.60 -13.17
N ARG A 81 23.69 -5.56 -14.07
CA ARG A 81 22.38 -6.20 -13.90
C ARG A 81 22.10 -7.11 -15.09
N LYS A 82 21.79 -8.37 -14.83
CA LYS A 82 21.31 -9.32 -15.84
C LYS A 82 19.79 -9.42 -15.76
N TYR A 83 19.13 -9.54 -16.91
CA TYR A 83 17.69 -9.68 -17.02
C TYR A 83 17.33 -11.15 -17.24
N SER A 84 16.12 -11.54 -16.85
CA SER A 84 15.64 -12.92 -16.98
C SER A 84 15.25 -13.24 -18.41
N ASP A 85 15.65 -14.42 -18.89
CA ASP A 85 15.28 -14.93 -20.22
C ASP A 85 13.79 -15.25 -20.35
N ALA A 86 13.03 -15.28 -19.25
CA ALA A 86 11.61 -15.64 -19.28
C ALA A 86 10.73 -14.55 -19.92
N ASN A 87 10.95 -13.29 -19.55
CA ASN A 87 10.19 -12.15 -20.08
C ASN A 87 11.00 -10.83 -20.00
N PRO A 88 12.07 -10.70 -20.79
CA PRO A 88 12.93 -9.53 -20.74
C PRO A 88 12.24 -8.28 -21.30
N PRO A 89 12.67 -7.07 -20.88
CA PRO A 89 12.34 -5.84 -21.59
C PRO A 89 12.82 -5.92 -23.05
N ILE A 90 12.09 -5.28 -23.96
CA ILE A 90 12.45 -5.25 -25.38
C ILE A 90 12.54 -3.83 -25.92
N LEU A 91 13.34 -3.65 -26.97
CA LEU A 91 13.44 -2.40 -27.69
C LEU A 91 12.43 -2.35 -28.85
N HIS A 92 11.59 -1.31 -28.86
CA HIS A 92 10.49 -1.19 -29.82
C HIS A 92 10.82 -0.31 -31.02
N ARG A 93 11.48 0.84 -30.79
CA ARG A 93 11.74 1.88 -31.79
C ARG A 93 13.23 2.04 -32.03
N LYS A 94 13.79 1.21 -32.88
CA LYS A 94 15.23 1.19 -33.17
C LYS A 94 15.67 2.40 -34.00
N GLU A 95 14.79 2.93 -34.85
CA GLU A 95 15.07 4.05 -35.75
C GLU A 95 15.42 5.35 -35.02
N LEU A 96 14.95 5.49 -33.78
CA LEU A 96 15.21 6.67 -32.94
C LEU A 96 16.60 6.68 -32.31
N LEU A 97 17.28 5.53 -32.27
CA LEU A 97 18.60 5.38 -31.63
C LEU A 97 19.76 5.47 -32.63
N LEU A 98 19.46 5.42 -33.93
CA LEU A 98 20.45 5.32 -35.00
C LEU A 98 20.84 6.70 -35.53
N ALA A 99 22.06 6.77 -36.10
CA ALA A 99 22.55 7.96 -36.80
C ALA A 99 21.64 8.31 -38.00
N PRO A 100 21.53 9.60 -38.39
CA PRO A 100 20.61 10.00 -39.43
C PRO A 100 20.81 9.32 -40.79
N ASP A 101 22.05 8.96 -41.11
CA ASP A 101 22.54 8.31 -42.33
C ASP A 101 22.69 6.78 -42.19
N HIS A 102 22.24 6.18 -41.09
CA HIS A 102 22.39 4.75 -40.87
C HIS A 102 21.54 3.92 -41.85
N PRO A 103 22.10 2.92 -42.55
CA PRO A 103 21.43 2.22 -43.66
C PRO A 103 20.13 1.48 -43.26
N LEU A 104 20.04 0.97 -42.02
CA LEU A 104 18.84 0.27 -41.52
C LEU A 104 17.77 1.20 -40.91
N ARG A 105 18.03 2.52 -40.83
CA ARG A 105 17.14 3.46 -40.14
C ARG A 105 15.78 3.55 -40.82
N ASP A 106 15.77 3.65 -42.15
CA ASP A 106 14.55 3.76 -42.95
C ASP A 106 13.71 2.48 -42.90
N GLU A 107 14.36 1.31 -42.86
CA GLU A 107 13.68 0.03 -42.72
C GLU A 107 12.98 -0.10 -41.36
N PHE A 108 13.67 0.23 -40.27
CA PHE A 108 13.07 0.23 -38.94
C PHE A 108 11.98 1.30 -38.79
N ALA A 109 12.14 2.47 -39.42
CA ALA A 109 11.12 3.51 -39.41
C ALA A 109 9.85 3.05 -40.13
N LYS A 110 9.97 2.36 -41.27
CA LYS A 110 8.81 1.79 -41.98
C LYS A 110 8.10 0.73 -41.15
N LEU A 111 8.85 -0.15 -40.47
CA LEU A 111 8.28 -1.14 -39.56
C LEU A 111 7.52 -0.44 -38.43
N THR A 112 8.15 0.51 -37.74
CA THR A 112 7.51 1.26 -36.66
C THR A 112 6.26 1.98 -37.15
N GLN A 113 6.31 2.67 -38.30
CA GLN A 113 5.16 3.38 -38.87
C GLN A 113 4.01 2.43 -39.22
N SER A 114 4.31 1.24 -39.75
CA SER A 114 3.31 0.20 -40.03
C SER A 114 2.61 -0.23 -38.74
N LEU A 115 3.36 -0.52 -37.69
CA LEU A 115 2.81 -0.95 -36.40
C LEU A 115 2.07 0.20 -35.68
N GLU A 116 2.53 1.45 -35.80
CA GLU A 116 1.85 2.65 -35.29
C GLU A 116 0.51 2.87 -35.99
N SER A 117 0.46 2.71 -37.31
CA SER A 117 -0.77 2.86 -38.11
C SER A 117 -1.81 1.79 -37.76
N ASN A 118 -1.34 0.60 -37.37
CA ASN A 118 -2.18 -0.47 -36.84
C ASN A 118 -2.53 -0.30 -35.34
N GLY A 119 -2.08 0.78 -34.70
CA GLY A 119 -2.43 1.14 -33.33
C GLY A 119 -1.66 0.40 -32.23
N LEU A 120 -0.62 -0.36 -32.58
CA LEU A 120 0.08 -1.22 -31.62
C LEU A 120 0.84 -0.43 -30.54
N PHE A 121 1.20 0.82 -30.82
CA PHE A 121 1.89 1.72 -29.90
C PHE A 121 0.95 2.52 -28.96
N LYS A 122 -0.35 2.21 -28.92
CA LYS A 122 -1.25 2.77 -27.89
C LYS A 122 -1.01 2.08 -26.53
N ASN A 123 -1.04 2.85 -25.44
CA ASN A 123 -0.87 2.37 -24.05
C ASN A 123 0.46 1.64 -23.76
N MET A 124 1.60 2.24 -24.18
CA MET A 124 2.93 1.62 -24.08
C MET A 124 3.43 1.34 -22.66
N ALA A 125 2.84 1.94 -21.63
CA ALA A 125 3.24 1.72 -20.23
C ALA A 125 3.25 0.24 -19.83
N ASN A 126 2.39 -0.58 -20.45
CA ASN A 126 2.25 -2.01 -20.15
C ASN A 126 2.91 -2.93 -21.19
N LYS A 127 3.43 -2.40 -22.30
CA LYS A 127 3.92 -3.18 -23.45
C LYS A 127 5.43 -3.35 -23.48
N GLY A 128 6.14 -2.97 -22.42
CA GLY A 128 7.61 -2.93 -22.39
C GLY A 128 8.36 -4.26 -22.43
N THR A 129 7.69 -5.42 -22.37
CA THR A 129 8.33 -6.74 -22.21
C THR A 129 7.96 -7.69 -23.35
N ARG A 130 8.87 -8.64 -23.65
CA ARG A 130 8.76 -9.57 -24.78
C ARG A 130 7.41 -10.26 -24.87
N ARG A 131 6.96 -10.88 -23.78
CA ARG A 131 5.72 -11.67 -23.76
C ARG A 131 4.52 -10.82 -24.17
N ILE A 132 4.36 -9.65 -23.54
CA ILE A 132 3.22 -8.75 -23.77
C ILE A 132 3.25 -8.20 -25.20
N TRP A 133 4.44 -7.88 -25.72
CA TRP A 133 4.58 -7.37 -27.08
C TRP A 133 4.33 -8.43 -28.15
N MET A 134 4.83 -9.66 -27.96
CA MET A 134 4.57 -10.77 -28.88
C MET A 134 3.07 -11.15 -28.88
N GLU A 135 2.41 -11.10 -27.72
CA GLU A 135 0.95 -11.25 -27.61
C GLU A 135 0.21 -10.13 -28.36
N THR A 136 0.66 -8.87 -28.22
CA THR A 136 0.10 -7.71 -28.94
C THR A 136 0.20 -7.87 -30.46
N LEU A 137 1.31 -8.41 -30.96
CA LEU A 137 1.50 -8.71 -32.39
C LEU A 137 0.56 -9.83 -32.84
N ALA A 138 0.50 -10.93 -32.08
CA ALA A 138 -0.35 -12.07 -32.40
C ALA A 138 -1.85 -11.71 -32.45
N GLU A 139 -2.32 -10.87 -31.52
CA GLU A 139 -3.69 -10.34 -31.52
C GLU A 139 -4.01 -9.48 -32.75
N ALA A 140 -3.01 -8.78 -33.30
CA ALA A 140 -3.12 -8.05 -34.56
C ALA A 140 -2.99 -8.95 -35.80
N GLY A 141 -2.88 -10.27 -35.62
CA GLY A 141 -2.65 -11.23 -36.71
C GLY A 141 -1.24 -11.17 -37.29
N LEU A 142 -0.28 -10.66 -36.52
CA LEU A 142 1.10 -10.45 -36.93
C LEU A 142 2.05 -11.41 -36.20
N THR A 143 3.09 -11.86 -36.90
CA THR A 143 4.17 -12.68 -36.34
C THR A 143 5.53 -12.08 -36.69
N VAL A 144 6.52 -12.31 -35.83
CA VAL A 144 7.90 -11.84 -36.06
C VAL A 144 8.67 -12.92 -36.81
N GLU A 145 9.23 -12.57 -37.97
CA GLU A 145 10.14 -13.40 -38.76
C GLU A 145 11.47 -12.65 -38.94
N GLY A 146 12.43 -12.94 -38.06
CA GLY A 146 13.72 -12.26 -38.03
C GLY A 146 13.60 -10.75 -37.80
N PRO A 147 14.04 -9.88 -38.73
CA PRO A 147 13.89 -8.43 -38.60
C PRO A 147 12.49 -7.92 -39.00
N ASN A 148 11.65 -8.78 -39.59
CA ASN A 148 10.37 -8.39 -40.16
C ASN A 148 9.18 -8.81 -39.29
N VAL A 149 8.06 -8.10 -39.48
CA VAL A 149 6.76 -8.48 -38.94
C VAL A 149 5.83 -8.74 -40.12
N VAL A 150 5.30 -9.96 -40.20
CA VAL A 150 4.46 -10.43 -41.31
C VAL A 150 3.07 -10.82 -40.81
N LEU A 151 2.11 -10.89 -41.73
CA LEU A 151 0.79 -11.45 -41.42
C LEU A 151 0.93 -12.96 -41.19
N SER A 152 0.36 -13.45 -40.09
CA SER A 152 0.36 -14.87 -39.76
C SER A 152 -0.38 -15.66 -40.85
N SER A 153 0.33 -16.53 -41.56
CA SER A 153 -0.20 -17.40 -42.62
C SER A 153 -1.05 -18.57 -42.09
N SER A 154 -1.29 -18.66 -40.78
CA SER A 154 -2.10 -19.71 -40.15
C SER A 154 -3.59 -19.34 -40.05
N ARG A 155 -4.18 -18.90 -41.17
CA ARG A 155 -5.64 -18.71 -41.31
C ARG A 155 -6.24 -19.22 -42.62
N SER A 156 -5.54 -20.11 -43.33
CA SER A 156 -6.06 -20.78 -44.52
C SER A 156 -5.73 -22.28 -44.47
N ASP A 157 -6.77 -23.09 -44.63
CA ASP A 157 -6.76 -24.54 -44.92
C ASP A 157 -6.39 -25.51 -43.80
N GLU A 158 -7.24 -25.61 -42.77
CA GLU A 158 -7.64 -26.91 -42.18
C GLU A 158 -8.77 -26.65 -41.16
N LEU A 159 -10.01 -26.81 -41.62
CA LEU A 159 -11.26 -27.15 -40.91
C LEU A 159 -12.47 -26.77 -41.79
N LEU A 160 -12.45 -27.23 -43.04
CA LEU A 160 -13.66 -27.42 -43.84
C LEU A 160 -14.02 -28.90 -43.73
N GLU A 161 -14.90 -29.23 -42.77
CA GLU A 161 -15.89 -30.31 -42.90
C GLU A 161 -16.76 -30.39 -41.63
N ALA A 162 -17.62 -29.38 -41.44
CA ALA A 162 -18.89 -29.57 -40.75
C ALA A 162 -19.86 -28.49 -41.25
N LYS A 163 -20.67 -28.92 -42.21
CA LYS A 163 -21.93 -28.36 -42.71
C LYS A 163 -22.37 -27.02 -42.11
N THR A 164 -22.29 -26.02 -43.00
CA THR A 164 -23.27 -24.94 -43.21
C THR A 164 -24.59 -25.09 -42.45
N ASP A 165 -24.85 -24.15 -41.54
CA ASP A 165 -26.10 -23.41 -41.49
C ASP A 165 -25.86 -22.03 -40.84
N ASP A 166 -26.36 -21.01 -41.54
CA ASP A 166 -26.55 -19.58 -41.23
C ASP A 166 -25.39 -18.69 -40.75
N ILE A 167 -24.84 -17.97 -41.74
CA ILE A 167 -24.30 -16.62 -41.58
C ILE A 167 -25.48 -15.66 -41.38
N SER A 168 -25.92 -15.46 -40.14
CA SER A 168 -26.59 -14.23 -39.71
C SER A 168 -26.74 -14.13 -38.19
N THR A 169 -25.67 -13.85 -37.45
CA THR A 169 -25.76 -13.12 -36.17
C THR A 169 -24.41 -12.65 -35.66
N SER A 170 -24.32 -11.35 -35.42
CA SER A 170 -23.43 -10.74 -34.43
C SER A 170 -23.74 -11.34 -33.05
N GLU A 171 -22.85 -12.16 -32.48
CA GLU A 171 -22.93 -12.54 -31.07
C GLU A 171 -21.68 -12.18 -30.26
N ASN A 172 -21.87 -11.11 -29.51
CA ASN A 172 -21.34 -10.81 -28.19
C ASN A 172 -21.01 -12.11 -27.39
N LYS A 173 -19.74 -12.54 -27.36
CA LYS A 173 -19.32 -13.63 -26.45
C LYS A 173 -19.47 -13.14 -25.00
N LYS A 174 -20.60 -13.49 -24.38
CA LYS A 174 -21.03 -13.09 -23.03
C LYS A 174 -20.00 -13.50 -21.98
N ILE A 175 -19.34 -12.52 -21.36
CA ILE A 175 -18.43 -12.75 -20.22
C ILE A 175 -19.28 -13.07 -18.98
N GLU A 176 -19.00 -14.20 -18.33
CA GLU A 176 -19.81 -14.70 -17.21
C GLU A 176 -19.31 -14.16 -15.87
N ARG A 177 -19.36 -12.83 -15.70
CA ARG A 177 -18.87 -12.12 -14.49
C ARG A 177 -19.47 -12.68 -13.19
N HIS A 178 -20.71 -13.18 -13.22
CA HIS A 178 -21.41 -13.75 -12.07
C HIS A 178 -20.71 -14.96 -11.41
N LYS A 179 -19.73 -15.59 -12.07
CA LYS A 179 -19.00 -16.77 -11.56
C LYS A 179 -17.81 -16.44 -10.64
N THR A 180 -17.51 -15.16 -10.39
CA THR A 180 -16.42 -14.72 -9.51
C THR A 180 -16.80 -14.59 -8.04
N ALA A 181 -18.10 -14.65 -7.70
CA ALA A 181 -18.56 -14.56 -6.31
C ALA A 181 -18.08 -15.80 -5.51
N ILE A 182 -17.40 -15.56 -4.38
CA ILE A 182 -16.85 -16.58 -3.48
C ILE A 182 -17.63 -16.56 -2.17
N THR A 183 -18.01 -17.74 -1.66
CA THR A 183 -18.65 -17.89 -0.34
C THR A 183 -17.64 -17.83 0.80
N ARG A 184 -17.87 -17.04 1.85
CA ARG A 184 -17.01 -16.96 3.06
C ARG A 184 -17.82 -16.87 4.35
N ALA A 185 -17.24 -17.35 5.46
CA ALA A 185 -17.86 -17.34 6.80
C ALA A 185 -17.55 -16.08 7.63
N ALA A 186 -16.82 -15.11 7.08
CA ALA A 186 -16.39 -13.87 7.75
C ALA A 186 -16.52 -12.67 6.81
N LEU A 187 -16.61 -11.46 7.36
CA LEU A 187 -16.68 -10.21 6.59
C LEU A 187 -15.53 -10.12 5.57
N SER A 188 -15.83 -9.58 4.38
CA SER A 188 -14.82 -9.20 3.41
C SER A 188 -13.90 -8.13 3.99
N ALA A 189 -12.64 -8.11 3.52
CA ALA A 189 -11.64 -7.15 3.97
C ALA A 189 -12.12 -5.67 4.00
N PRO A 190 -12.80 -5.13 2.96
CA PRO A 190 -13.30 -3.75 3.03
C PRO A 190 -14.39 -3.57 4.10
N MET A 191 -15.33 -4.52 4.24
CA MET A 191 -16.39 -4.46 5.25
C MET A 191 -15.83 -4.57 6.67
N TYR A 192 -14.84 -5.43 6.88
CA TYR A 192 -14.13 -5.56 8.15
C TYR A 192 -13.42 -4.26 8.54
N LEU A 193 -12.76 -3.58 7.60
CA LEU A 193 -12.11 -2.29 7.85
C LEU A 193 -13.12 -1.19 8.19
N LEU A 194 -14.22 -1.08 7.43
CA LEU A 194 -15.31 -0.14 7.71
C LEU A 194 -15.92 -0.35 9.12
N PHE A 195 -16.05 -1.62 9.54
CA PHE A 195 -16.56 -1.99 10.85
C PHE A 195 -15.58 -1.62 11.97
N THR A 196 -14.35 -2.11 11.87
CA THR A 196 -13.33 -1.95 12.92
C THR A 196 -12.88 -0.50 13.09
N SER A 197 -12.99 0.34 12.04
CA SER A 197 -12.75 1.78 12.13
C SER A 197 -13.92 2.59 12.70
N GLY A 198 -15.06 1.97 12.99
CA GLY A 198 -16.25 2.63 13.52
C GLY A 198 -17.03 3.48 12.51
N LEU A 199 -16.90 3.18 11.21
CA LEU A 199 -17.73 3.78 10.16
C LEU A 199 -19.07 3.05 10.05
N ILE A 200 -19.08 1.72 10.17
CA ILE A 200 -20.31 0.94 10.34
C ILE A 200 -20.69 0.93 11.83
N ARG A 201 -21.86 1.48 12.11
CA ARG A 201 -22.45 1.63 13.45
C ARG A 201 -23.91 1.17 13.43
N HIS A 202 -24.50 0.87 14.58
CA HIS A 202 -25.90 0.45 14.66
C HIS A 202 -26.89 1.54 14.20
N ASP A 203 -26.48 2.81 14.26
CA ASP A 203 -27.27 3.94 13.78
C ASP A 203 -26.98 4.32 12.32
N SER A 204 -26.13 3.53 11.63
CA SER A 204 -25.78 3.76 10.23
C SER A 204 -26.46 2.81 9.27
N THR A 205 -26.74 3.30 8.06
CA THR A 205 -27.23 2.51 6.93
C THR A 205 -26.07 2.13 6.02
N VAL A 206 -26.02 0.86 5.61
CA VAL A 206 -24.97 0.30 4.77
C VAL A 206 -25.56 -0.21 3.46
N LEU A 207 -24.91 0.08 2.33
CA LEU A 207 -25.20 -0.52 1.04
C LEU A 207 -24.00 -1.34 0.56
N ASP A 208 -24.21 -2.62 0.25
CA ASP A 208 -23.23 -3.45 -0.44
C ASP A 208 -23.54 -3.50 -1.95
N TYR A 209 -22.78 -2.72 -2.74
CA TYR A 209 -22.95 -2.60 -4.19
C TYR A 209 -22.14 -3.68 -4.89
N GLY A 210 -22.82 -4.58 -5.61
CA GLY A 210 -22.25 -5.79 -6.17
C GLY A 210 -22.04 -6.88 -5.12
N CYS A 211 -23.04 -7.08 -4.24
CA CYS A 211 -22.93 -7.96 -3.08
C CYS A 211 -22.80 -9.46 -3.40
N GLY A 212 -22.93 -9.84 -4.68
CA GLY A 212 -22.93 -11.24 -5.10
C GLY A 212 -23.96 -12.05 -4.33
N GLN A 213 -23.52 -13.12 -3.67
CA GLN A 213 -24.40 -13.99 -2.89
C GLN A 213 -24.80 -13.42 -1.53
N GLY A 214 -24.27 -12.25 -1.12
CA GLY A 214 -24.69 -11.52 0.09
C GLY A 214 -24.15 -12.07 1.41
N ASP A 215 -22.91 -12.57 1.47
CA ASP A 215 -22.29 -13.04 2.72
C ASP A 215 -22.10 -11.91 3.73
N ASP A 216 -21.56 -10.76 3.30
CA ASP A 216 -21.35 -9.59 4.14
C ASP A 216 -22.67 -9.05 4.72
N ILE A 217 -23.72 -9.07 3.90
CA ILE A 217 -25.08 -8.70 4.30
C ILE A 217 -25.56 -9.62 5.43
N ARG A 218 -25.49 -10.94 5.23
CA ARG A 218 -25.92 -11.91 6.26
C ARG A 218 -25.18 -11.72 7.57
N ALA A 219 -23.86 -11.49 7.52
CA ALA A 219 -23.03 -11.32 8.70
C ALA A 219 -23.36 -10.02 9.46
N LEU A 220 -23.67 -8.92 8.78
CA LEU A 220 -24.05 -7.66 9.41
C LEU A 220 -25.52 -7.67 9.89
N GLU A 221 -26.44 -8.26 9.12
CA GLU A 221 -27.85 -8.40 9.50
C GLU A 221 -28.01 -9.27 10.76
N SER A 222 -27.24 -10.36 10.89
CA SER A 222 -27.30 -11.21 12.09
C SER A 222 -26.92 -10.48 13.38
N ASP A 223 -26.12 -9.43 13.26
CA ASP A 223 -25.65 -8.60 14.37
C ASP A 223 -26.51 -7.32 14.54
N GLY A 224 -27.61 -7.19 13.78
CA GLY A 224 -28.60 -6.11 13.92
C GLY A 224 -28.19 -4.79 13.28
N TYR A 225 -27.33 -4.80 12.26
CA TYR A 225 -27.00 -3.63 11.47
C TYR A 225 -27.99 -3.43 10.31
N ALA A 226 -28.28 -2.18 9.97
CA ALA A 226 -29.12 -1.83 8.83
C ALA A 226 -28.29 -1.89 7.54
N VAL A 227 -28.36 -3.00 6.82
CA VAL A 227 -27.62 -3.21 5.57
C VAL A 227 -28.57 -3.64 4.44
N GLU A 228 -28.40 -3.04 3.27
CA GLU A 228 -29.03 -3.46 2.02
C GLU A 228 -27.95 -3.90 1.02
N GLY A 229 -28.35 -4.67 0.01
CA GLY A 229 -27.44 -5.12 -1.02
C GLY A 229 -28.06 -5.09 -2.40
N TRP A 230 -27.22 -4.92 -3.40
CA TRP A 230 -27.61 -4.98 -4.80
C TRP A 230 -26.56 -5.74 -5.61
N ASP A 231 -27.00 -6.59 -6.52
CA ASP A 231 -26.13 -7.26 -7.48
C ASP A 231 -26.90 -7.49 -8.80
N PRO A 232 -26.33 -7.18 -9.97
CA PRO A 232 -27.06 -7.27 -11.23
C PRO A 232 -27.57 -8.68 -11.56
N HIS A 233 -27.01 -9.73 -10.96
CA HIS A 233 -27.38 -11.12 -11.18
C HIS A 233 -28.08 -11.75 -9.98
N TYR A 234 -27.49 -11.64 -8.78
CA TYR A 234 -27.95 -12.35 -7.58
C TYR A 234 -29.02 -11.60 -6.79
N ARG A 235 -29.08 -10.26 -6.92
CA ARG A 235 -30.04 -9.40 -6.21
C ARG A 235 -30.34 -8.16 -7.04
N SER A 236 -31.04 -8.37 -8.15
CA SER A 236 -31.20 -7.37 -9.22
C SER A 236 -32.32 -6.36 -9.00
N ASP A 237 -33.01 -6.39 -7.86
CA ASP A 237 -34.09 -5.46 -7.55
C ASP A 237 -33.53 -4.02 -7.44
N PRO A 238 -33.86 -3.09 -8.36
CA PRO A 238 -33.37 -1.73 -8.30
C PRO A 238 -33.87 -0.96 -7.07
N SER A 239 -34.93 -1.44 -6.39
CA SER A 239 -35.47 -0.80 -5.20
C SER A 239 -34.48 -0.77 -4.02
N SER A 240 -33.48 -1.67 -3.99
CA SER A 240 -32.43 -1.69 -2.97
C SER A 240 -31.30 -0.67 -3.19
N LEU A 241 -31.26 0.00 -4.35
CA LEU A 241 -30.27 1.05 -4.64
C LEU A 241 -30.70 2.39 -4.05
N LYS A 242 -30.75 2.46 -2.71
CA LYS A 242 -31.05 3.68 -1.95
C LYS A 242 -29.77 4.35 -1.47
N LYS A 243 -29.88 5.64 -1.17
CA LYS A 243 -28.82 6.35 -0.46
C LYS A 243 -28.57 5.71 0.89
N SER A 244 -27.31 5.50 1.21
CA SER A 244 -26.84 4.90 2.46
C SER A 244 -25.66 5.70 3.00
N GLN A 245 -25.51 5.74 4.32
CA GLN A 245 -24.39 6.43 4.95
C GLN A 245 -23.06 5.82 4.50
N VAL A 246 -22.95 4.50 4.56
CA VAL A 246 -21.76 3.78 4.11
C VAL A 246 -22.10 2.94 2.88
N THR A 247 -21.27 2.99 1.84
CA THR A 247 -21.41 2.12 0.66
C THR A 247 -20.13 1.33 0.48
N ASN A 248 -20.23 0.03 0.21
CA ASN A 248 -19.12 -0.83 -0.20
C ASN A 248 -19.22 -1.13 -1.68
N LEU A 249 -18.15 -0.87 -2.44
CA LEU A 249 -17.93 -1.29 -3.82
C LEU A 249 -16.79 -2.32 -3.82
N GLY A 250 -17.09 -3.49 -3.26
CA GLY A 250 -16.11 -4.52 -2.96
C GLY A 250 -15.79 -5.41 -4.15
N PHE A 251 -14.57 -5.37 -4.70
CA PHE A 251 -14.10 -6.24 -5.79
C PHE A 251 -14.91 -6.20 -7.11
N VAL A 252 -15.85 -5.27 -7.23
CA VAL A 252 -16.71 -5.09 -8.42
C VAL A 252 -15.91 -4.57 -9.61
N LEU A 253 -15.01 -3.60 -9.40
CA LEU A 253 -14.27 -2.97 -10.49
C LEU A 253 -13.36 -3.97 -11.21
N ASN A 254 -12.85 -4.98 -10.51
CA ASN A 254 -11.98 -5.97 -11.14
C ASN A 254 -12.71 -6.85 -12.15
N VAL A 255 -14.03 -7.00 -12.08
CA VAL A 255 -14.78 -7.95 -12.94
C VAL A 255 -15.44 -7.29 -14.15
N ILE A 256 -15.33 -5.97 -14.27
CA ILE A 256 -15.89 -5.20 -15.38
C ILE A 256 -14.80 -4.97 -16.44
N GLU A 257 -14.96 -5.56 -17.62
CA GLU A 257 -13.99 -5.48 -18.73
C GLU A 257 -14.01 -4.17 -19.53
N ASP A 258 -15.03 -3.33 -19.33
CA ASP A 258 -15.14 -2.03 -19.98
C ASP A 258 -14.68 -0.92 -19.01
N PRO A 259 -13.60 -0.18 -19.33
CA PRO A 259 -13.15 0.96 -18.54
C PRO A 259 -14.22 2.03 -18.30
N GLU A 260 -15.10 2.29 -19.28
CA GLU A 260 -16.15 3.30 -19.13
C GLU A 260 -17.24 2.82 -18.16
N GLU A 261 -17.67 1.55 -18.28
CA GLU A 261 -18.60 0.93 -17.34
C GLU A 261 -18.04 0.88 -15.91
N ARG A 262 -16.71 0.69 -15.74
CA ARG A 262 -16.06 0.79 -14.42
C ARG A 262 -16.20 2.19 -13.82
N ALA A 263 -15.97 3.22 -14.63
CA ALA A 263 -16.09 4.60 -14.19
C ALA A 263 -17.55 4.93 -13.83
N GLU A 264 -18.52 4.43 -14.60
CA GLU A 264 -19.95 4.58 -14.32
C GLU A 264 -20.38 3.86 -13.03
N ALA A 265 -19.93 2.62 -12.83
CA ALA A 265 -20.19 1.87 -11.61
C ALA A 265 -19.65 2.59 -10.37
N LEU A 266 -18.42 3.12 -10.46
CA LEU A 266 -17.81 3.93 -9.40
C LEU A 266 -18.60 5.21 -9.11
N LYS A 267 -18.97 5.97 -10.15
CA LYS A 267 -19.80 7.18 -10.02
C LYS A 267 -21.16 6.87 -9.40
N ARG A 268 -21.80 5.77 -9.82
CA ARG A 268 -23.11 5.36 -9.30
C ARG A 268 -23.04 4.96 -7.84
N ALA A 269 -22.08 4.11 -7.45
CA ALA A 269 -21.86 3.74 -6.06
C ALA A 269 -21.62 5.00 -5.19
N PHE A 270 -20.76 5.92 -5.67
CA PHE A 270 -20.51 7.18 -4.98
C PHE A 270 -21.74 8.08 -4.87
N SER A 271 -22.64 8.09 -5.86
CA SER A 271 -23.89 8.86 -5.83
C SER A 271 -24.89 8.38 -4.77
N LEU A 272 -24.79 7.11 -4.37
CA LEU A 272 -25.61 6.46 -3.34
C LEU A 272 -24.99 6.57 -1.94
N THR A 273 -23.77 7.07 -1.84
CA THR A 273 -23.08 7.28 -0.57
C THR A 273 -23.48 8.62 0.03
N GLU A 274 -23.65 8.69 1.36
CA GLU A 274 -23.82 9.96 2.09
C GLU A 274 -22.60 10.32 2.95
N VAL A 275 -21.93 9.34 3.56
CA VAL A 275 -20.78 9.54 4.44
C VAL A 275 -19.48 9.03 3.81
N CYS A 276 -19.39 7.74 3.49
CA CYS A 276 -18.14 7.12 3.05
C CYS A 276 -18.36 5.95 2.08
N LEU A 277 -17.61 5.94 0.98
CA LEU A 277 -17.55 4.85 0.00
C LEU A 277 -16.26 4.06 0.21
N ALA A 278 -16.35 2.75 0.44
CA ALA A 278 -15.21 1.86 0.32
C ALA A 278 -15.09 1.33 -1.11
N VAL A 279 -13.91 1.42 -1.71
CA VAL A 279 -13.59 0.85 -3.01
C VAL A 279 -12.45 -0.15 -2.81
N SER A 280 -12.64 -1.39 -3.23
CA SER A 280 -11.59 -2.39 -3.12
C SER A 280 -11.38 -3.21 -4.39
N VAL A 281 -10.12 -3.56 -4.64
CA VAL A 281 -9.70 -4.34 -5.79
C VAL A 281 -8.63 -5.37 -5.45
N MET A 282 -8.48 -6.38 -6.29
CA MET A 282 -7.31 -7.25 -6.27
C MET A 282 -6.10 -6.57 -6.92
N LEU A 283 -4.94 -6.66 -6.25
CA LEU A 283 -3.67 -6.12 -6.73
C LEU A 283 -2.84 -7.14 -7.52
N TYR A 284 -1.94 -6.66 -8.36
CA TYR A 284 -0.90 -7.50 -8.96
C TYR A 284 -0.07 -8.23 -7.89
N GLY A 285 0.28 -9.49 -8.15
CA GLY A 285 1.07 -10.33 -7.24
C GLY A 285 0.27 -11.08 -6.18
N LYS A 286 -1.02 -10.75 -5.95
CA LYS A 286 -1.93 -11.52 -5.09
C LYS A 286 -2.76 -12.57 -5.82
N ALA A 287 -2.68 -12.61 -7.15
CA ALA A 287 -3.49 -13.49 -7.98
C ALA A 287 -2.63 -14.53 -8.68
N ASP A 288 -3.11 -15.77 -8.68
CA ASP A 288 -2.56 -16.81 -9.54
C ASP A 288 -3.00 -16.56 -10.98
N LEU A 289 -2.05 -16.14 -11.80
CA LEU A 289 -2.25 -15.91 -13.23
C LEU A 289 -2.04 -17.18 -14.06
N SER A 290 -1.81 -18.33 -13.42
CA SER A 290 -1.64 -19.61 -14.12
C SER A 290 -2.89 -19.94 -14.94
N GLY A 291 -2.72 -20.08 -16.25
CA GLY A 291 -3.82 -20.33 -17.19
C GLY A 291 -4.76 -19.15 -17.44
N ALA A 292 -4.48 -17.96 -16.91
CA ALA A 292 -5.19 -16.74 -17.28
C ALA A 292 -4.57 -16.15 -18.56
N ARG A 293 -5.41 -15.78 -19.54
CA ARG A 293 -4.96 -15.14 -20.79
C ARG A 293 -5.21 -13.65 -20.71
N PRO A 294 -4.32 -12.78 -21.21
CA PRO A 294 -4.63 -11.36 -21.36
C PRO A 294 -5.93 -11.15 -22.14
N TYR A 295 -6.71 -10.15 -21.75
CA TYR A 295 -7.91 -9.73 -22.46
C TYR A 295 -8.17 -8.26 -22.12
N ARG A 296 -8.17 -7.38 -23.13
CA ARG A 296 -8.25 -5.93 -22.93
C ARG A 296 -7.18 -5.45 -21.95
N ASP A 297 -7.57 -4.81 -20.85
CA ASP A 297 -6.67 -4.28 -19.82
C ASP A 297 -6.61 -5.16 -18.56
N GLY A 298 -7.06 -6.40 -18.67
CA GLY A 298 -7.01 -7.42 -17.63
C GLY A 298 -6.77 -8.80 -18.21
N TYR A 299 -7.35 -9.81 -17.58
CA TYR A 299 -7.17 -11.21 -17.92
C TYR A 299 -8.51 -11.94 -18.00
N LEU A 300 -8.65 -12.89 -18.92
CA LEU A 300 -9.70 -13.91 -18.87
C LEU A 300 -9.15 -15.15 -18.17
N THR A 301 -9.82 -15.56 -17.10
CA THR A 301 -9.50 -16.80 -16.38
C THR A 301 -9.88 -18.02 -17.22
N SER A 302 -9.39 -19.20 -16.82
CA SER A 302 -9.79 -20.50 -17.39
C SER A 302 -11.31 -20.75 -17.31
N ARG A 303 -12.01 -20.09 -16.37
CA ARG A 303 -13.47 -20.11 -16.22
C ARG A 303 -14.20 -19.08 -17.08
N LYS A 304 -13.50 -18.41 -18.02
CA LYS A 304 -14.03 -17.34 -18.90
C LYS A 304 -14.56 -16.11 -18.14
N THR A 305 -14.06 -15.83 -16.94
CA THR A 305 -14.37 -14.60 -16.20
C THR A 305 -13.29 -13.55 -16.46
N PHE A 306 -13.67 -12.29 -16.62
CA PHE A 306 -12.71 -11.19 -16.72
C PHE A 306 -12.20 -10.79 -15.33
N GLN A 307 -10.91 -10.48 -15.24
CA GLN A 307 -10.28 -9.95 -14.05
C GLN A 307 -9.22 -8.90 -14.41
N LYS A 308 -9.47 -7.64 -14.06
CA LYS A 308 -8.44 -6.59 -14.01
C LYS A 308 -7.74 -6.63 -12.66
N TYR A 309 -6.42 -6.49 -12.64
CA TYR A 309 -5.65 -6.24 -11.43
C TYR A 309 -5.10 -4.82 -11.46
N TYR A 310 -4.87 -4.24 -10.28
CA TYR A 310 -4.38 -2.87 -10.14
C TYR A 310 -3.06 -2.84 -9.37
N THR A 311 -2.28 -1.79 -9.55
CA THR A 311 -1.32 -1.37 -8.50
C THR A 311 -2.03 -0.47 -7.48
N GLN A 312 -1.42 -0.25 -6.31
CA GLN A 312 -1.98 0.67 -5.31
C GLN A 312 -2.14 2.09 -5.89
N SER A 313 -1.12 2.57 -6.61
CA SER A 313 -1.10 3.88 -7.25
C SER A 313 -2.09 3.99 -8.41
N GLU A 314 -2.20 2.95 -9.27
CA GLU A 314 -3.16 2.92 -10.38
C GLU A 314 -4.60 3.03 -9.86
N LEU A 315 -4.95 2.31 -8.78
CA LEU A 315 -6.29 2.42 -8.20
C LEU A 315 -6.54 3.83 -7.63
N ARG A 316 -5.57 4.41 -6.92
CA ARG A 316 -5.66 5.77 -6.39
C ARG A 316 -5.95 6.79 -7.50
N GLU A 317 -5.15 6.74 -8.57
CA GLU A 317 -5.29 7.63 -9.73
C GLU A 317 -6.62 7.44 -10.44
N PHE A 318 -7.08 6.19 -10.61
CA PHE A 318 -8.38 5.89 -11.20
C PHE A 318 -9.53 6.48 -10.37
N ILE A 319 -9.53 6.27 -9.05
CA ILE A 319 -10.58 6.82 -8.19
C ILE A 319 -10.55 8.35 -8.20
N SER A 320 -9.37 8.95 -8.03
CA SER A 320 -9.22 10.41 -7.98
C SER A 320 -9.64 11.07 -9.29
N SER A 321 -9.29 10.49 -10.44
CA SER A 321 -9.64 11.06 -11.76
C SER A 321 -11.13 10.92 -12.09
N VAL A 322 -11.78 9.85 -11.64
CA VAL A 322 -13.20 9.60 -11.93
C VAL A 322 -14.12 10.40 -11.01
N LEU A 323 -13.76 10.55 -9.74
CA LEU A 323 -14.60 11.18 -8.71
C LEU A 323 -14.22 12.63 -8.39
N ASP A 324 -13.03 13.09 -8.80
CA ASP A 324 -12.47 14.40 -8.39
C ASP A 324 -12.39 14.56 -6.86
N VAL A 325 -12.15 13.46 -6.15
CA VAL A 325 -11.99 13.39 -4.70
C VAL A 325 -10.75 12.56 -4.39
N GLU A 326 -9.90 13.06 -3.49
CA GLU A 326 -8.71 12.34 -3.03
C GLU A 326 -9.12 11.09 -2.22
N PRO A 327 -8.79 9.87 -2.68
CA PRO A 327 -9.11 8.66 -1.95
C PRO A 327 -8.08 8.39 -0.84
N LEU A 328 -8.55 7.94 0.32
CA LEU A 328 -7.71 7.58 1.45
C LEU A 328 -7.38 6.08 1.43
N ALA A 329 -6.10 5.72 1.31
CA ALA A 329 -5.69 4.32 1.42
C ALA A 329 -5.93 3.82 2.86
N VAL A 330 -6.64 2.70 2.99
CA VAL A 330 -6.94 2.06 4.28
C VAL A 330 -6.54 0.59 4.32
N GLY A 331 -6.04 0.07 3.21
CA GLY A 331 -5.48 -1.27 3.11
C GLY A 331 -4.91 -1.50 1.72
N GLN A 332 -4.29 -2.66 1.53
CA GLN A 332 -3.74 -3.06 0.24
C GLN A 332 -4.88 -3.30 -0.76
N GLY A 333 -4.99 -2.42 -1.75
CA GLY A 333 -6.07 -2.41 -2.74
C GLY A 333 -7.40 -1.93 -2.17
N ILE A 334 -7.42 -1.23 -1.03
CA ILE A 334 -8.64 -0.76 -0.38
C ILE A 334 -8.51 0.74 -0.08
N PHE A 335 -9.45 1.52 -0.60
CA PHE A 335 -9.53 2.96 -0.42
C PHE A 335 -10.90 3.38 0.12
N LEU A 336 -10.92 4.43 0.93
CA LEU A 336 -12.12 5.13 1.35
C LEU A 336 -12.22 6.47 0.62
N VAL A 337 -13.42 6.82 0.18
CA VAL A 337 -13.76 8.11 -0.41
C VAL A 337 -14.85 8.74 0.45
N PHE A 338 -14.50 9.80 1.18
CA PHE A 338 -15.43 10.46 2.10
C PHE A 338 -16.25 11.54 1.37
N ARG A 339 -17.56 11.54 1.60
CA ARG A 339 -18.42 12.69 1.30
C ARG A 339 -18.54 13.62 2.49
N ASP A 340 -18.72 13.06 3.68
CA ASP A 340 -18.74 13.82 4.92
C ASP A 340 -17.31 14.10 5.38
N GLU A 341 -16.93 15.37 5.31
CA GLU A 341 -15.59 15.83 5.69
C GLU A 341 -15.37 15.77 7.20
N LEU A 342 -16.42 15.88 8.03
CA LEU A 342 -16.30 15.75 9.49
C LEU A 342 -15.97 14.32 9.88
N GLU A 343 -16.60 13.33 9.23
CA GLU A 343 -16.28 11.92 9.43
C GLU A 343 -14.88 11.56 8.89
N GLU A 344 -14.43 12.18 7.79
CA GLU A 344 -13.04 12.03 7.32
C GLU A 344 -12.04 12.48 8.40
N GLN A 345 -12.27 13.64 9.04
CA GLN A 345 -11.42 14.14 10.12
C GLN A 345 -11.42 13.22 11.34
N ARG A 346 -12.61 12.73 11.75
CA ARG A 346 -12.72 11.76 12.85
C ARG A 346 -11.97 10.48 12.54
N TYR A 347 -12.09 9.97 11.31
CA TYR A 347 -11.40 8.77 10.87
C TYR A 347 -9.88 8.94 10.92
N LEU A 348 -9.36 10.04 10.37
CA LEU A 348 -7.92 10.32 10.35
C LEU A 348 -7.33 10.45 11.75
N LEU A 349 -8.01 11.16 12.66
CA LEU A 349 -7.58 11.30 14.05
C LEU A 349 -7.57 9.93 14.76
N ARG A 350 -8.66 9.15 14.62
CA ARG A 350 -8.77 7.80 15.19
C ARG A 350 -7.63 6.90 14.72
N ARG A 351 -7.28 6.95 13.44
CA ARG A 351 -6.18 6.18 12.86
C ARG A 351 -4.85 6.50 13.54
N GLN A 352 -4.53 7.77 13.75
CA GLN A 352 -3.25 8.21 14.32
C GLN A 352 -3.08 7.81 15.79
N ILE A 353 -4.16 7.90 16.56
CA ILE A 353 -4.16 7.50 17.98
C ILE A 353 -4.32 5.98 18.17
N GLY A 354 -4.31 5.19 17.08
CA GLY A 354 -4.43 3.73 17.13
C GLY A 354 -5.80 3.22 17.59
N PHE A 355 -6.86 4.01 17.42
CA PHE A 355 -8.21 3.64 17.83
C PHE A 355 -8.71 2.42 17.02
N LYS A 356 -9.22 1.41 17.74
CA LYS A 356 -9.96 0.28 17.18
C LYS A 356 -11.31 0.20 17.89
N ALA A 357 -12.40 0.36 17.14
CA ALA A 357 -13.74 0.54 17.71
C ALA A 357 -14.23 -0.68 18.51
N ARG A 358 -13.86 -1.89 18.07
CA ARG A 358 -14.12 -3.20 18.70
C ARG A 358 -13.37 -4.32 17.93
N GLU A 359 -13.03 -5.41 18.61
CA GLU A 359 -12.74 -6.69 17.94
C GLU A 359 -14.05 -7.22 17.34
N TYR A 360 -14.06 -7.52 16.04
CA TYR A 360 -15.12 -8.32 15.43
C TYR A 360 -15.00 -9.75 15.99
N ARG A 361 -15.75 -10.04 17.06
CA ARG A 361 -15.89 -11.41 17.57
C ARG A 361 -17.11 -12.02 16.93
N ALA A 362 -16.92 -13.13 16.21
CA ALA A 362 -18.02 -14.01 15.87
C ALA A 362 -18.62 -14.57 17.17
N VAL A 363 -19.65 -13.88 17.66
CA VAL A 363 -20.56 -14.18 18.79
C VAL A 363 -19.90 -14.44 20.16
N PRO A 364 -20.31 -13.69 21.19
CA PRO A 364 -21.03 -14.33 22.31
C PRO A 364 -22.43 -13.75 22.55
N LYS A 365 -23.29 -14.64 23.08
CA LYS A 365 -24.73 -14.53 23.39
C LYS A 365 -25.24 -13.16 23.90
N PRO A 366 -26.52 -12.84 23.63
CA PRO A 366 -27.20 -11.74 24.31
C PRO A 366 -27.25 -11.99 25.82
N SER A 367 -26.56 -11.15 26.58
CA SER A 367 -26.73 -11.06 28.02
C SER A 367 -28.12 -10.52 28.33
N THR A 368 -28.90 -11.29 29.10
CA THR A 368 -30.22 -10.91 29.61
C THR A 368 -30.19 -9.57 30.32
N PRO A 369 -31.19 -8.69 30.11
CA PRO A 369 -31.28 -7.43 30.84
C PRO A 369 -31.54 -7.71 32.32
N GLN A 370 -30.56 -7.42 33.17
CA GLN A 370 -30.82 -7.30 34.61
C GLN A 370 -31.64 -6.04 34.84
N LYS A 371 -32.87 -6.22 35.36
CA LYS A 371 -33.68 -5.13 35.89
C LYS A 371 -32.96 -4.55 37.11
N SER A 372 -32.34 -3.39 36.96
CA SER A 372 -31.91 -2.59 38.10
C SER A 372 -33.13 -1.94 38.74
N ILE A 373 -33.36 -2.25 40.01
CA ILE A 373 -34.31 -1.54 40.87
C ILE A 373 -33.83 -0.08 40.99
N PRO A 374 -34.71 0.94 40.89
CA PRO A 374 -34.30 2.32 41.09
C PRO A 374 -34.00 2.52 42.58
N ASN A 375 -32.72 2.55 42.93
CA ASN A 375 -32.29 2.93 44.27
C ASN A 375 -32.30 4.46 44.37
N LYS A 376 -32.88 4.93 45.48
CA LYS A 376 -33.06 6.34 45.84
C LYS A 376 -31.79 7.17 45.63
N SER A 377 -31.98 8.34 45.05
CA SER A 377 -31.02 9.42 44.85
C SER A 377 -30.12 9.65 46.07
N SER A 378 -28.84 9.30 45.96
CA SER A 378 -27.81 9.87 46.84
C SER A 378 -27.45 11.26 46.32
N GLU A 379 -27.63 12.29 47.13
CA GLU A 379 -27.36 13.70 46.79
C GLU A 379 -25.87 14.04 46.59
N LYS A 380 -24.95 13.08 46.80
CA LYS A 380 -23.51 13.23 46.61
C LYS A 380 -23.01 12.38 45.44
N LEU A 381 -22.08 12.92 44.65
CA LEU A 381 -21.38 12.17 43.60
C LEU A 381 -20.71 10.93 44.20
N SER A 382 -20.96 9.77 43.60
CA SER A 382 -20.27 8.54 44.00
C SER A 382 -18.80 8.59 43.61
N GLN A 383 -17.93 7.98 44.43
CA GLN A 383 -16.51 7.80 44.10
C GLN A 383 -16.32 7.06 42.76
N THR A 384 -17.24 6.16 42.41
CA THR A 384 -17.24 5.49 41.11
C THR A 384 -17.48 6.47 39.95
N THR A 385 -18.39 7.44 40.10
CA THR A 385 -18.62 8.47 39.06
C THR A 385 -17.38 9.34 38.84
N ILE A 386 -16.67 9.68 39.92
CA ILE A 386 -15.42 10.47 39.84
C ILE A 386 -14.33 9.67 39.14
N ARG A 387 -14.15 8.39 39.50
CA ARG A 387 -13.21 7.49 38.84
C ARG A 387 -13.52 7.29 37.36
N ASP A 388 -14.80 7.08 37.02
CA ASP A 388 -15.24 6.95 35.63
C ASP A 388 -14.92 8.23 34.84
N LEU A 389 -15.20 9.42 35.42
CA LEU A 389 -14.84 10.69 34.80
C LEU A 389 -13.32 10.89 34.68
N ALA A 390 -12.53 10.43 35.67
CA ALA A 390 -11.08 10.47 35.59
C ALA A 390 -10.54 9.61 34.45
N ALA A 391 -11.15 8.45 34.18
CA ALA A 391 -10.80 7.62 33.02
C ALA A 391 -11.10 8.34 31.69
N GLU A 392 -12.23 9.05 31.60
CA GLU A 392 -12.55 9.87 30.43
C GLU A 392 -11.57 11.05 30.27
N ILE A 393 -11.21 11.75 31.36
CA ILE A 393 -10.21 12.82 31.32
C ILE A 393 -8.86 12.30 30.85
N ARG A 394 -8.43 11.10 31.28
CA ARG A 394 -7.22 10.45 30.76
C ARG A 394 -7.30 10.20 29.25
N ALA A 395 -8.44 9.73 28.76
CA ALA A 395 -8.65 9.43 27.34
C ALA A 395 -8.68 10.69 26.47
N PHE A 396 -9.31 11.77 26.94
CA PHE A 396 -9.40 13.04 26.20
C PHE A 396 -8.18 13.95 26.38
N GLY A 397 -7.44 13.81 27.49
CA GLY A 397 -6.38 14.72 27.93
C GLY A 397 -6.85 16.11 28.33
N ARG A 398 -8.17 16.30 28.45
CA ARG A 398 -8.83 17.53 28.89
C ARG A 398 -10.14 17.17 29.57
N GLN A 399 -10.77 18.16 30.20
CA GLN A 399 -12.14 17.99 30.67
C GLN A 399 -13.10 17.75 29.47
N PRO A 400 -13.83 16.64 29.41
CA PRO A 400 -14.82 16.37 28.37
C PRO A 400 -16.09 17.20 28.58
N ASP A 401 -16.77 17.50 27.48
CA ASP A 401 -18.13 18.02 27.47
C ASP A 401 -19.14 16.91 27.80
N LEU A 402 -20.30 17.24 28.36
CA LEU A 402 -21.34 16.24 28.68
C LEU A 402 -21.78 15.42 27.46
N SER A 403 -21.76 16.02 26.26
CA SER A 403 -22.08 15.35 25.00
C SER A 403 -21.04 14.32 24.56
N GLU A 404 -19.82 14.38 25.10
CA GLU A 404 -18.70 13.48 24.79
C GLU A 404 -18.66 12.27 25.72
N LEU A 405 -19.40 12.31 26.83
CA LEU A 405 -19.41 11.27 27.85
C LEU A 405 -20.36 10.11 27.51
N PRO A 406 -20.08 8.89 27.99
CA PRO A 406 -21.03 7.78 27.95
C PRO A 406 -22.39 8.20 28.53
N LYS A 407 -23.50 7.86 27.87
CA LYS A 407 -24.86 8.29 28.25
C LYS A 407 -25.18 8.04 29.73
N SER A 408 -24.73 6.90 30.27
CA SER A 408 -24.88 6.53 31.67
C SER A 408 -24.14 7.49 32.61
N LEU A 409 -22.92 7.88 32.26
CA LEU A 409 -22.10 8.82 33.03
C LEU A 409 -22.65 10.24 32.92
N ALA A 410 -23.00 10.68 31.70
CA ALA A 410 -23.63 11.98 31.45
C ALA A 410 -24.91 12.16 32.27
N THR A 411 -25.77 11.14 32.34
CA THR A 411 -27.02 11.17 33.12
C THR A 411 -26.76 11.23 34.63
N LYS A 412 -25.76 10.49 35.13
CA LYS A 412 -25.35 10.56 36.54
C LYS A 412 -24.84 11.96 36.91
N LEU A 413 -24.08 12.59 36.03
CA LEU A 413 -23.52 13.93 36.23
C LEU A 413 -24.57 15.03 36.10
N SER A 414 -25.52 14.92 35.16
CA SER A 414 -26.58 15.90 34.95
C SER A 414 -27.59 15.95 36.11
N HIS A 415 -27.80 14.82 36.80
CA HIS A 415 -28.67 14.75 37.98
C HIS A 415 -27.98 15.11 39.30
N SER A 416 -26.67 15.33 39.31
CA SER A 416 -25.92 15.73 40.51
C SER A 416 -26.07 17.23 40.78
N LYS A 417 -26.34 17.60 42.04
CA LYS A 417 -26.34 19.02 42.49
C LYS A 417 -24.95 19.67 42.40
N GLN A 418 -23.89 18.87 42.43
CA GLN A 418 -22.50 19.36 42.41
C GLN A 418 -22.00 19.66 40.98
N GLY A 419 -22.65 19.07 39.95
CA GLY A 419 -22.36 19.33 38.54
C GLY A 419 -21.02 18.80 38.04
N LEU A 420 -20.78 18.96 36.73
CA LEU A 420 -19.60 18.46 36.02
C LEU A 420 -18.30 19.11 36.51
N GLN A 421 -18.30 20.43 36.78
CA GLN A 421 -17.08 21.15 37.15
C GLN A 421 -16.49 20.65 38.48
N TYR A 422 -17.34 20.43 39.49
CA TYR A 422 -16.89 19.87 40.76
C TYR A 422 -16.36 18.44 40.58
N ALA A 423 -17.10 17.60 39.84
CA ALA A 423 -16.68 16.22 39.55
C ALA A 423 -15.33 16.19 38.83
N ALA A 424 -15.13 17.07 37.85
CA ALA A 424 -13.88 17.19 37.09
C ALA A 424 -12.73 17.65 37.98
N SER A 425 -12.95 18.61 38.89
CA SER A 425 -11.92 19.04 39.84
C SER A 425 -11.45 17.90 40.75
N GLN A 426 -12.37 17.06 41.23
CA GLN A 426 -12.01 15.87 42.02
C GLN A 426 -11.27 14.83 41.16
N ALA A 427 -11.77 14.56 39.95
CA ALA A 427 -11.14 13.62 39.03
C ALA A 427 -9.71 14.05 38.62
N ILE A 428 -9.49 15.36 38.41
CA ILE A 428 -8.17 15.93 38.11
C ILE A 428 -7.24 15.82 39.32
N ALA A 429 -7.73 16.08 40.52
CA ALA A 429 -6.95 15.88 41.74
C ALA A 429 -6.54 14.42 41.94
N ASP A 430 -7.41 13.47 41.58
CA ASP A 430 -7.13 12.03 41.64
C ASP A 430 -6.12 11.55 40.58
N ILE A 431 -6.03 12.23 39.43
CA ILE A 431 -5.01 11.98 38.39
C ILE A 431 -3.64 12.49 38.87
N GLY A 432 -3.61 13.66 39.50
CA GLY A 432 -2.36 14.29 39.93
C GLY A 432 -1.68 15.08 38.81
N HIS A 433 -0.75 15.95 39.20
CA HIS A 433 -0.18 16.95 38.30
C HIS A 433 0.77 16.36 37.25
N GLU A 434 1.69 15.50 37.68
CA GLU A 434 2.71 14.89 36.79
C GLU A 434 2.04 14.01 35.71
N GLU A 435 1.11 13.12 36.11
CA GLU A 435 0.35 12.29 35.17
C GLU A 435 -0.44 13.16 34.17
N LEU A 436 -1.05 14.26 34.65
CA LEU A 436 -1.80 15.17 33.79
C LEU A 436 -0.90 15.88 32.76
N GLU A 437 0.31 16.30 33.13
CA GLU A 437 1.26 16.91 32.20
C GLU A 437 1.67 15.93 31.10
N GLU A 438 1.95 14.67 31.43
CA GLU A 438 2.28 13.62 30.47
C GLU A 438 1.13 13.34 29.50
N ILE A 439 -0.10 13.25 30.02
CA ILE A 439 -1.31 13.06 29.21
C ILE A 439 -1.49 14.24 28.25
N VAL A 440 -1.36 15.48 28.73
CA VAL A 440 -1.51 16.69 27.91
C VAL A 440 -0.42 16.76 26.84
N ALA A 441 0.83 16.43 27.18
CA ALA A 441 1.95 16.40 26.23
C ALA A 441 1.70 15.38 25.12
N THR A 442 1.37 14.13 25.49
CA THR A 442 1.06 13.05 24.55
C THR A 442 -0.09 13.45 23.62
N ARG A 443 -1.15 14.04 24.18
CA ARG A 443 -2.31 14.43 23.38
C ARG A 443 -2.01 15.60 22.45
N THR A 444 -1.15 16.52 22.87
CA THR A 444 -0.67 17.62 22.04
C THR A 444 0.16 17.08 20.87
N GLU A 445 1.04 16.10 21.10
CA GLU A 445 1.79 15.44 20.03
C GLU A 445 0.88 14.74 19.03
N ASP A 446 -0.11 13.96 19.50
CA ASP A 446 -1.06 13.26 18.63
C ASP A 446 -1.86 14.23 17.75
N LEU A 447 -2.33 15.34 18.33
CA LEU A 447 -3.03 16.38 17.56
C LEU A 447 -2.09 17.11 16.61
N SER A 448 -0.83 17.34 16.99
CA SER A 448 0.17 17.95 16.10
C SER A 448 0.41 17.04 14.89
N LEU A 449 0.52 15.73 15.12
CA LEU A 449 0.60 14.74 14.05
C LEU A 449 -0.66 14.73 13.17
N HIS A 450 -1.84 14.91 13.77
CA HIS A 450 -3.09 15.09 13.01
C HIS A 450 -3.01 16.25 12.05
N PHE A 451 -2.61 17.43 12.53
CA PHE A 451 -2.48 18.61 11.68
C PHE A 451 -1.33 18.48 10.66
N ALA A 452 -0.25 17.77 10.98
CA ALA A 452 0.81 17.45 10.02
C ALA A 452 0.28 16.60 8.87
N MET A 453 -0.47 15.53 9.17
CA MET A 453 -1.06 14.65 8.15
C MET A 453 -2.19 15.33 7.37
N HIS A 454 -2.88 16.28 7.99
CA HIS A 454 -3.91 17.09 7.37
C HIS A 454 -3.39 17.94 6.19
N ALA A 455 -2.10 18.32 6.20
CA ALA A 455 -1.49 19.11 5.12
C ALA A 455 -1.59 18.44 3.74
N PHE A 456 -1.77 17.13 3.69
CA PHE A 456 -1.88 16.35 2.45
C PHE A 456 -3.31 16.16 1.94
N SER A 457 -4.31 16.75 2.59
CA SER A 457 -5.70 16.66 2.15
C SER A 457 -5.99 17.74 1.10
N GLN A 458 -6.47 17.35 -0.10
CA GLN A 458 -6.65 18.25 -1.24
C GLN A 458 -7.86 19.22 -1.14
N ARG A 459 -8.66 19.16 -0.06
CA ARG A 459 -9.86 20.00 0.07
C ARG A 459 -9.48 21.46 0.37
N LYS A 460 -9.91 22.37 -0.52
CA LYS A 460 -9.49 23.79 -0.56
C LYS A 460 -10.17 24.70 0.48
N SER A 461 -11.11 24.22 1.28
CA SER A 461 -11.85 25.03 2.25
C SER A 461 -12.58 24.13 3.24
N TYR A 462 -12.13 24.07 4.50
CA TYR A 462 -12.88 23.34 5.53
C TYR A 462 -13.86 24.26 6.25
N GLY A 463 -15.15 24.01 6.04
CA GLY A 463 -16.24 24.58 6.81
C GLY A 463 -16.43 23.84 8.13
N SER A 464 -15.58 24.14 9.12
CA SER A 464 -15.59 23.65 10.51
C SER A 464 -15.04 22.23 10.79
N PHE A 465 -14.33 22.09 11.91
CA PHE A 465 -13.94 20.80 12.49
C PHE A 465 -15.09 20.20 13.30
N PRO A 466 -15.10 18.85 13.50
CA PRO A 466 -15.99 18.21 14.45
C PRO A 466 -15.99 18.95 15.80
N PRO A 467 -17.15 19.12 16.48
CA PRO A 467 -17.23 19.81 17.77
C PRO A 467 -16.18 19.36 18.79
N GLU A 468 -15.92 18.05 18.87
CA GLU A 468 -14.90 17.44 19.70
C GLU A 468 -13.49 17.94 19.36
N LEU A 469 -13.11 17.97 18.08
CA LEU A 469 -11.81 18.46 17.63
C LEU A 469 -11.68 19.98 17.83
N ARG A 470 -12.77 20.75 17.74
CA ARG A 470 -12.75 22.19 18.10
C ARG A 470 -12.46 22.41 19.58
N ARG A 471 -12.99 21.56 20.46
CA ARG A 471 -12.69 21.60 21.89
C ARG A 471 -11.23 21.21 22.15
N ASP A 472 -10.73 20.19 21.44
CA ASP A 472 -9.32 19.79 21.49
C ASP A 472 -8.40 20.95 21.06
N ILE A 473 -8.65 21.56 19.90
CA ILE A 473 -7.90 22.73 19.42
C ILE A 473 -7.84 23.84 20.48
N ARG A 474 -8.99 24.16 21.10
CA ARG A 474 -9.07 25.19 22.13
C ARG A 474 -8.28 24.81 23.39
N ALA A 475 -8.35 23.55 23.81
CA ALA A 475 -7.69 23.09 25.03
C ALA A 475 -6.17 23.00 24.89
N PHE A 476 -5.67 22.46 23.77
CA PHE A 476 -4.24 22.14 23.61
C PHE A 476 -3.45 23.24 22.89
N PHE A 477 -4.08 24.00 21.99
CA PHE A 477 -3.39 25.02 21.19
C PHE A 477 -3.95 26.44 21.38
N GLY A 478 -5.13 26.56 22.00
CA GLY A 478 -5.87 27.82 22.16
C GLY A 478 -6.53 28.34 20.89
N SER A 479 -5.94 28.12 19.72
CA SER A 479 -6.48 28.55 18.43
C SER A 479 -6.15 27.57 17.31
N HIS A 480 -7.00 27.55 16.28
CA HIS A 480 -6.78 26.73 15.09
C HIS A 480 -5.46 27.07 14.37
N LYS A 481 -5.13 28.35 14.28
CA LYS A 481 -3.87 28.80 13.66
C LYS A 481 -2.64 28.16 14.33
N ARG A 482 -2.58 28.16 15.67
CA ARG A 482 -1.48 27.52 16.41
C ARG A 482 -1.42 26.02 16.22
N ALA A 483 -2.58 25.35 16.13
CA ALA A 483 -2.63 23.92 15.85
C ALA A 483 -2.07 23.59 14.45
N GLN A 484 -2.40 24.42 13.45
CA GLN A 484 -1.85 24.30 12.10
C GLN A 484 -0.34 24.57 12.06
N GLU A 485 0.13 25.64 12.73
CA GLU A 485 1.55 25.97 12.83
C GLU A 485 2.33 24.82 13.47
N SER A 486 1.82 24.25 14.57
CA SER A 486 2.43 23.10 15.24
C SER A 486 2.51 21.86 14.34
N GLY A 487 1.43 21.54 13.61
CA GLY A 487 1.45 20.46 12.62
C GLY A 487 2.42 20.70 11.47
N GLN A 488 2.54 21.95 11.01
CA GLN A 488 3.47 22.32 9.94
C GLN A 488 4.94 22.22 10.40
N GLU A 489 5.25 22.69 11.60
CA GLU A 489 6.58 22.54 12.23
C GLU A 489 6.96 21.06 12.37
N LEU A 490 6.04 20.24 12.87
CA LEU A 490 6.24 18.80 12.96
C LEU A 490 6.48 18.20 11.56
N LEU A 491 5.69 18.56 10.55
CA LEU A 491 5.85 18.05 9.19
C LEU A 491 7.22 18.38 8.60
N TYR A 492 7.71 19.62 8.76
CA TYR A 492 9.06 20.00 8.33
C TYR A 492 10.13 19.20 9.09
N SER A 493 9.94 18.96 10.38
CA SER A 493 10.88 18.19 11.18
C SER A 493 10.94 16.71 10.77
N ILE A 494 9.83 16.12 10.30
CA ILE A 494 9.79 14.76 9.72
C ILE A 494 10.61 14.71 8.42
N GLY A 495 10.72 15.81 7.68
CA GLY A 495 11.56 15.91 6.49
C GLY A 495 13.07 16.06 6.77
N ASN A 496 13.48 16.30 8.01
CA ASN A 496 14.86 16.53 8.39
C ASN A 496 15.56 15.20 8.78
N GLN A 497 16.55 14.80 7.99
CA GLN A 497 17.26 13.53 8.18
C GLN A 497 18.11 13.49 9.46
N ASP A 498 18.69 14.62 9.87
CA ASP A 498 19.52 14.68 11.08
C ASP A 498 18.67 14.50 12.34
N LEU A 499 17.49 15.17 12.40
CA LEU A 499 16.54 15.01 13.50
C LEU A 499 15.98 13.59 13.58
N LEU A 500 15.69 12.96 12.43
CA LEU A 500 15.25 11.56 12.40
C LEU A 500 16.35 10.61 12.87
N LEU A 501 17.61 10.89 12.55
CA LEU A 501 18.74 10.09 12.98
C LEU A 501 18.98 10.22 14.49
N GLU A 502 18.86 11.43 15.04
CA GLU A 502 18.90 11.70 16.48
C GLU A 502 17.82 10.90 17.22
N ASP A 503 16.57 10.98 16.75
CA ASP A 503 15.46 10.24 17.36
C ASP A 503 15.64 8.72 17.28
N ALA A 504 16.10 8.23 16.12
CA ALA A 504 16.36 6.81 15.94
C ALA A 504 17.50 6.31 16.85
N ALA A 505 18.53 7.14 17.06
CA ALA A 505 19.63 6.82 17.97
C ALA A 505 19.19 6.82 19.44
N ALA A 506 18.35 7.79 19.84
CA ALA A 506 17.74 7.82 21.17
C ALA A 506 16.86 6.57 21.39
N ALA A 507 16.00 6.23 20.44
CA ALA A 507 15.14 5.05 20.51
C ALA A 507 15.94 3.74 20.53
N ALA A 508 17.04 3.64 19.78
CA ALA A 508 17.94 2.49 19.82
C ALA A 508 18.66 2.37 21.19
N THR A 509 19.07 3.49 21.78
CA THR A 509 19.68 3.54 23.13
C THR A 509 18.68 3.08 24.19
N ALA A 510 17.41 3.47 24.05
CA ALA A 510 16.28 3.00 24.86
C ALA A 510 15.84 1.55 24.55
N ARG A 511 16.56 0.84 23.66
CA ARG A 511 16.26 -0.54 23.22
C ARG A 511 14.86 -0.70 22.62
N ILE A 512 14.33 0.34 21.97
CA ILE A 512 13.06 0.27 21.23
C ILE A 512 13.24 -0.45 19.88
N GLY A 513 14.39 -0.23 19.26
CA GLY A 513 14.76 -0.87 18.00
C GLY A 513 16.27 -0.90 17.81
N HIS A 514 16.67 -1.18 16.59
CA HIS A 514 18.07 -1.27 16.19
C HIS A 514 18.34 -0.30 15.03
N LEU A 515 19.32 0.59 15.22
CA LEU A 515 19.80 1.52 14.21
C LEU A 515 21.11 1.01 13.62
N GLU A 516 21.16 0.85 12.30
CA GLU A 516 22.36 0.43 11.59
C GLU A 516 22.42 1.07 10.20
N HIS A 517 23.53 1.76 9.88
CA HIS A 517 23.75 2.42 8.57
C HIS A 517 22.56 3.29 8.09
N GLY A 518 21.97 4.09 8.98
CA GLY A 518 20.81 4.95 8.67
C GLY A 518 19.48 4.20 8.47
N LYS A 519 19.42 2.93 8.88
CA LYS A 519 18.22 2.10 8.89
C LYS A 519 17.82 1.82 10.34
N PHE A 520 16.67 2.35 10.75
CA PHE A 520 16.11 2.09 12.06
C PHE A 520 15.01 1.04 11.94
N GLN A 521 15.22 -0.13 12.53
CA GLN A 521 14.26 -1.24 12.51
C GLN A 521 13.74 -1.53 13.91
N PHE A 522 12.43 -1.68 14.06
CA PHE A 522 11.78 -1.90 15.35
C PHE A 522 10.51 -2.75 15.19
N SER A 523 10.00 -3.28 16.30
CA SER A 523 8.75 -4.04 16.31
C SER A 523 7.55 -3.12 16.16
N ALA A 524 6.62 -3.46 15.27
CA ALA A 524 5.48 -2.59 14.95
C ALA A 524 4.59 -2.28 16.17
N ASN A 525 4.51 -3.20 17.13
CA ASN A 525 3.77 -2.99 18.39
C ASN A 525 4.39 -1.93 19.32
N ARG A 526 5.61 -1.46 19.03
CA ARG A 526 6.30 -0.40 19.78
C ARG A 526 6.25 0.95 19.10
N LEU A 527 5.43 1.12 18.08
CA LEU A 527 5.30 2.39 17.36
C LEU A 527 4.98 3.56 18.31
N GLN A 528 4.15 3.33 19.33
CA GLN A 528 3.77 4.37 20.29
C GLN A 528 4.87 4.70 21.31
N ASP A 529 5.95 3.90 21.38
CA ASP A 529 7.11 4.20 22.22
C ASP A 529 8.07 5.21 21.55
N LEU A 530 7.85 5.52 20.27
CA LEU A 530 8.73 6.38 19.48
C LEU A 530 8.35 7.86 19.57
N SER A 531 9.32 8.73 19.27
CA SER A 531 9.08 10.17 19.13
C SER A 531 7.97 10.44 18.10
N VAL A 532 7.23 11.54 18.29
CA VAL A 532 6.20 11.98 17.35
C VAL A 532 6.70 12.12 15.90
N ARG A 533 7.98 12.44 15.69
CA ARG A 533 8.59 12.50 14.36
C ARG A 533 8.71 11.13 13.71
N LEU A 534 9.22 10.12 14.42
CA LEU A 534 9.31 8.76 13.89
C LEU A 534 7.91 8.15 13.69
N ARG A 535 6.97 8.41 14.61
CA ARG A 535 5.55 8.07 14.44
C ARG A 535 4.99 8.72 13.18
N GLY A 536 5.30 10.00 12.96
CA GLY A 536 4.88 10.74 11.78
C GLY A 536 5.48 10.22 10.47
N TYR A 537 6.72 9.77 10.47
CA TYR A 537 7.35 9.12 9.32
C TYR A 537 6.60 7.83 8.92
N VAL A 538 6.16 7.04 9.90
CA VAL A 538 5.32 5.85 9.65
C VAL A 538 3.93 6.25 9.16
N ALA A 539 3.31 7.27 9.76
CA ALA A 539 1.99 7.77 9.35
C ALA A 539 1.98 8.25 7.87
N LEU A 540 3.07 8.86 7.40
CA LEU A 540 3.24 9.20 5.98
C LEU A 540 3.19 7.96 5.07
N ALA A 541 3.86 6.88 5.49
CA ALA A 541 3.87 5.65 4.71
C ALA A 541 2.50 4.96 4.72
N GLU A 542 1.83 4.93 5.86
CA GLU A 542 0.46 4.43 5.99
C GLU A 542 -0.53 5.22 5.12
N ARG A 543 -0.35 6.53 4.95
CA ARG A 543 -1.18 7.33 4.05
C ARG A 543 -1.07 6.87 2.60
N LEU A 544 0.08 6.35 2.17
CA LEU A 544 0.32 5.86 0.82
C LEU A 544 -0.07 4.38 0.67
N ALA A 545 0.40 3.53 1.57
CA ALA A 545 0.24 2.08 1.49
C ALA A 545 -1.08 1.55 2.04
N GLY A 546 -1.79 2.34 2.85
CA GLY A 546 -2.95 1.90 3.61
C GLY A 546 -2.57 1.31 4.96
N ASP A 547 -3.43 0.44 5.50
CA ASP A 547 -3.19 -0.22 6.77
C ASP A 547 -1.95 -1.14 6.71
N LEU A 548 -1.06 -0.97 7.69
CA LEU A 548 0.15 -1.74 7.90
C LEU A 548 0.08 -2.56 9.20
N SER A 549 -1.10 -2.75 9.78
CA SER A 549 -1.28 -3.41 11.09
C SER A 549 -0.78 -4.86 11.16
N GLU A 550 -0.78 -5.59 10.04
CA GLU A 550 -0.22 -6.96 9.91
C GLU A 550 1.33 -7.00 9.88
N THR A 551 1.97 -5.84 10.01
CA THR A 551 3.43 -5.74 10.01
C THR A 551 4.00 -6.26 11.31
N THR A 552 5.01 -7.12 11.23
CA THR A 552 5.76 -7.55 12.41
C THR A 552 6.82 -6.51 12.76
N LEU A 553 7.65 -6.14 11.79
CA LEU A 553 8.75 -5.18 11.95
C LEU A 553 8.64 -4.04 10.95
N LEU A 554 8.85 -2.81 11.42
CA LEU A 554 8.96 -1.63 10.59
C LEU A 554 10.43 -1.23 10.47
N ARG A 555 10.82 -0.79 9.27
CA ARG A 555 12.17 -0.30 8.97
C ARG A 555 12.10 1.07 8.31
N ILE A 556 12.53 2.09 9.04
CA ILE A 556 12.70 3.47 8.56
C ILE A 556 14.08 3.58 7.91
N HIS A 557 14.11 3.94 6.63
CA HIS A 557 15.34 4.22 5.90
C HIS A 557 15.52 5.73 5.77
N ILE A 558 16.29 6.31 6.69
CA ILE A 558 16.41 7.77 6.85
C ILE A 558 17.02 8.40 5.58
N ASN A 559 18.14 7.86 5.13
CA ASN A 559 18.90 8.43 4.00
C ASN A 559 18.17 8.28 2.66
N SER A 560 17.57 7.11 2.41
CA SER A 560 16.89 6.81 1.14
C SER A 560 15.38 7.08 1.18
N ARG A 561 14.88 7.81 2.19
CA ARG A 561 13.50 8.30 2.30
C ARG A 561 12.43 7.26 1.98
N LYS A 562 12.50 6.13 2.67
CA LYS A 562 11.52 5.05 2.49
C LYS A 562 11.19 4.35 3.79
N LEU A 563 10.03 3.73 3.80
CA LEU A 563 9.63 2.78 4.83
C LEU A 563 9.57 1.38 4.22
N THR A 564 10.04 0.37 4.95
CA THR A 564 9.74 -1.03 4.65
C THR A 564 9.01 -1.66 5.83
N ALA A 565 7.80 -2.15 5.59
CA ALA A 565 7.03 -2.98 6.50
C ALA A 565 7.28 -4.46 6.18
N LEU A 566 7.65 -5.24 7.20
CA LEU A 566 8.05 -6.65 7.09
C LEU A 566 7.11 -7.52 7.92
N THR A 567 6.47 -8.50 7.30
CA THR A 567 5.63 -9.48 7.99
C THR A 567 6.34 -10.83 8.04
N TYR A 568 6.58 -11.31 9.26
CA TYR A 568 7.23 -12.59 9.52
C TYR A 568 6.23 -13.60 10.05
N ALA A 569 6.24 -14.82 9.51
CA ALA A 569 5.49 -15.94 10.06
C ALA A 569 6.12 -16.42 11.37
N ASP A 570 5.25 -16.80 12.31
CA ASP A 570 5.65 -17.41 13.58
C ASP A 570 6.66 -16.57 14.36
N PHE A 571 6.55 -15.23 14.28
CA PHE A 571 7.50 -14.33 14.94
C PHE A 571 7.59 -14.59 16.43
N GLU A 572 6.49 -14.93 17.08
CA GLU A 572 6.51 -15.27 18.50
C GLU A 572 7.30 -16.56 18.74
N THR A 573 6.91 -17.65 18.09
CA THR A 573 7.36 -19.01 18.43
C THR A 573 8.69 -19.42 17.79
N SER A 574 9.04 -18.90 16.61
CA SER A 574 10.23 -19.31 15.87
C SER A 574 11.49 -18.53 16.27
N PHE A 575 12.63 -19.22 16.38
CA PHE A 575 13.95 -18.59 16.55
C PHE A 575 14.49 -17.96 15.26
N LEU A 576 13.96 -18.39 14.11
CA LEU A 576 14.29 -17.90 12.78
C LEU A 576 12.99 -17.67 11.99
N PRO A 577 12.21 -16.62 12.32
CA PRO A 577 10.96 -16.33 11.63
C PRO A 577 11.17 -16.14 10.11
N ARG A 578 10.28 -16.73 9.30
CA ARG A 578 10.34 -16.60 7.84
C ARG A 578 9.65 -15.32 7.39
N LEU A 579 10.31 -14.54 6.54
CA LEU A 579 9.69 -13.38 5.89
C LEU A 579 8.63 -13.87 4.91
N MET A 580 7.39 -13.40 5.10
CA MET A 580 6.25 -13.76 4.25
C MET A 580 6.00 -12.68 3.23
N THR A 581 5.91 -11.44 3.66
CA THR A 581 5.63 -10.30 2.78
C THR A 581 6.46 -9.09 3.21
N ARG A 582 6.78 -8.25 2.24
CA ARG A 582 7.27 -6.90 2.52
C ARG A 582 6.51 -5.86 1.70
N VAL A 583 6.16 -4.77 2.34
CA VAL A 583 5.60 -3.57 1.70
C VAL A 583 6.66 -2.48 1.76
N LYS A 584 7.04 -1.94 0.60
CA LYS A 584 7.98 -0.82 0.50
C LYS A 584 7.24 0.42 0.05
N VAL A 585 7.47 1.52 0.76
CA VAL A 585 6.90 2.82 0.47
C VAL A 585 8.02 3.80 0.21
N GLU A 586 8.12 4.26 -1.03
CA GLU A 586 9.17 5.18 -1.48
C GLU A 586 8.59 6.61 -1.55
N PHE A 587 9.05 7.52 -0.69
CA PHE A 587 8.42 8.84 -0.57
C PHE A 587 8.69 9.79 -1.73
N ASP A 588 9.84 9.65 -2.39
CA ASP A 588 10.19 10.53 -3.52
C ASP A 588 9.35 10.23 -4.78
N THR A 589 8.87 8.98 -4.92
CA THR A 589 8.09 8.53 -6.09
C THR A 589 6.62 8.26 -5.77
N PHE A 590 6.25 8.29 -4.48
CA PHE A 590 4.96 7.83 -3.96
C PHE A 590 4.60 6.39 -4.34
N ASP A 591 5.60 5.59 -4.70
CA ASP A 591 5.38 4.21 -5.11
C ASP A 591 5.23 3.29 -3.89
N VAL A 592 4.32 2.32 -4.02
CA VAL A 592 4.06 1.29 -3.02
C VAL A 592 4.21 -0.06 -3.69
N SER A 593 5.26 -0.79 -3.33
CA SER A 593 5.50 -2.14 -3.84
C SER A 593 5.27 -3.19 -2.77
N ILE A 594 4.48 -4.20 -3.12
CA ILE A 594 4.16 -5.34 -2.26
C ILE A 594 4.85 -6.56 -2.87
N ILE A 595 5.70 -7.21 -2.07
CA ILE A 595 6.51 -8.33 -2.52
C ILE A 595 6.17 -9.53 -1.63
N ASP A 596 5.64 -10.58 -2.26
CA ASP A 596 5.34 -11.86 -1.63
C ASP A 596 6.57 -12.79 -1.72
N HIS A 597 7.04 -13.24 -0.55
CA HIS A 597 8.16 -14.18 -0.39
C HIS A 597 7.69 -15.60 -0.06
N SER A 598 6.38 -15.83 0.03
CA SER A 598 5.81 -17.17 0.25
C SER A 598 5.89 -18.04 -1.00
N ALA A 599 5.72 -17.45 -2.19
CA ALA A 599 5.51 -18.18 -3.44
C ALA A 599 6.78 -18.73 -4.12
N ASN A 600 7.96 -18.12 -3.93
CA ASN A 600 9.09 -18.28 -4.86
C ASN A 600 10.21 -19.26 -4.42
N ASN A 601 10.02 -20.13 -3.43
CA ASN A 601 11.08 -20.96 -2.82
C ASN A 601 12.34 -20.18 -2.33
N ASP A 602 12.38 -18.86 -2.45
CA ASP A 602 13.41 -17.96 -1.89
C ASP A 602 13.11 -17.75 -0.40
N VAL A 603 13.66 -18.62 0.45
CA VAL A 603 13.48 -18.52 1.91
C VAL A 603 14.33 -17.38 2.45
N ARG A 604 13.66 -16.39 3.04
CA ARG A 604 14.29 -15.30 3.79
C ARG A 604 13.92 -15.40 5.26
N LEU A 605 14.92 -15.25 6.12
CA LEU A 605 14.77 -15.37 7.56
C LEU A 605 15.07 -14.04 8.25
N LEU A 606 14.47 -13.84 9.42
CA LEU A 606 14.92 -12.83 10.36
C LEU A 606 16.10 -13.39 11.17
N TYR A 607 17.26 -12.75 11.05
CA TYR A 607 18.41 -13.02 11.88
C TYR A 607 18.47 -12.07 13.08
N LEU A 608 19.16 -12.49 14.14
CA LEU A 608 19.43 -11.68 15.34
C LEU A 608 18.15 -11.12 15.97
N LYS A 609 17.12 -11.96 16.05
CA LYS A 609 15.75 -11.60 16.44
C LYS A 609 15.70 -10.99 17.85
N SER A 610 16.63 -11.34 18.74
CA SER A 610 16.66 -10.79 20.11
C SER A 610 16.75 -9.25 20.16
N ARG A 611 17.23 -8.62 19.07
CA ARG A 611 17.24 -7.15 18.88
C ARG A 611 15.85 -6.51 18.85
N TYR A 612 14.81 -7.29 18.52
CA TYR A 612 13.43 -6.81 18.34
C TYR A 612 12.45 -7.42 19.35
N MET A 613 12.95 -8.20 20.32
CA MET A 613 12.15 -8.79 21.40
C MET A 613 12.11 -7.86 22.61
N THR A 614 10.96 -7.81 23.30
CA THR A 614 10.81 -7.05 24.54
C THR A 614 11.55 -7.73 25.69
N ASP A 615 11.98 -6.96 26.70
CA ASP A 615 12.63 -7.51 27.90
C ASP A 615 11.70 -8.44 28.70
N ALA A 616 10.38 -8.32 28.52
CA ALA A 616 9.38 -9.16 29.17
C ALA A 616 9.13 -10.51 28.45
N ASP A 617 9.63 -10.72 27.23
CA ASP A 617 9.43 -12.01 26.53
C ASP A 617 10.28 -13.11 27.20
N PRO A 618 9.66 -14.17 27.75
CA PRO A 618 10.37 -15.23 28.46
C PRO A 618 11.37 -16.00 27.58
N ARG A 619 11.20 -16.00 26.25
CA ARG A 619 12.09 -16.69 25.31
C ARG A 619 13.28 -15.83 24.91
N ARG A 620 13.29 -14.54 25.24
CA ARG A 620 14.35 -13.62 24.81
C ARG A 620 15.74 -14.06 25.29
N ALA A 621 15.85 -14.62 26.50
CA ALA A 621 17.12 -15.12 27.02
C ALA A 621 17.69 -16.24 26.14
N ALA A 622 16.85 -17.21 25.75
CA ALA A 622 17.23 -18.28 24.85
C ALA A 622 17.55 -17.76 23.45
N GLN A 623 16.74 -16.83 22.90
CA GLN A 623 17.01 -16.22 21.60
C GLN A 623 18.35 -15.49 21.61
N LYS A 624 18.65 -14.72 22.66
CA LYS A 624 19.90 -13.98 22.78
C LYS A 624 21.11 -14.92 22.85
N ALA A 625 21.00 -16.04 23.55
CA ALA A 625 22.05 -17.05 23.59
C ALA A 625 22.31 -17.66 22.21
N PHE A 626 21.24 -18.02 21.47
CA PHE A 626 21.35 -18.51 20.10
C PHE A 626 21.94 -17.46 19.15
N ASP A 627 21.47 -16.21 19.22
CA ASP A 627 21.99 -15.12 18.40
C ASP A 627 23.49 -14.89 18.68
N GLN A 628 23.93 -15.01 19.94
CA GLN A 628 25.34 -14.89 20.31
C GLN A 628 26.18 -16.05 19.77
N GLU A 629 25.71 -17.29 19.91
CA GLU A 629 26.38 -18.47 19.34
C GLU A 629 26.58 -18.34 17.82
N VAL A 630 25.57 -17.81 17.12
CA VAL A 630 25.63 -17.53 15.69
C VAL A 630 26.61 -16.41 15.34
N LEU A 631 26.69 -15.34 16.14
CA LEU A 631 27.65 -14.25 15.95
C LEU A 631 29.09 -14.72 16.20
N ASP A 632 29.32 -15.57 17.21
CA ASP A 632 30.64 -16.07 17.59
C ASP A 632 31.28 -16.93 16.48
N LEU A 633 30.48 -17.45 15.53
CA LEU A 633 30.98 -18.12 14.33
C LEU A 633 31.84 -17.21 13.43
N ASN A 634 31.67 -15.88 13.51
CA ASN A 634 32.45 -14.86 12.77
C ASN A 634 32.63 -15.12 11.25
N THR A 635 31.70 -15.86 10.65
CA THR A 635 31.75 -16.32 9.25
C THR A 635 30.58 -15.81 8.41
N LEU A 636 29.60 -15.16 9.04
CA LEU A 636 28.36 -14.72 8.43
C LEU A 636 28.26 -13.20 8.45
N ASN A 637 27.83 -12.61 7.34
CA ASN A 637 27.60 -11.18 7.22
C ASN A 637 26.11 -10.86 7.44
N PHE A 638 25.78 -10.26 8.58
CA PHE A 638 24.41 -9.88 8.93
C PHE A 638 23.99 -8.48 8.45
N ASN A 639 24.84 -7.79 7.69
CA ASN A 639 24.50 -6.48 7.15
C ASN A 639 23.31 -6.59 6.17
N ASN A 640 22.48 -5.54 6.14
CA ASN A 640 21.33 -5.42 5.25
C ASN A 640 20.24 -6.51 5.46
N GLU A 641 20.21 -7.53 4.61
CA GLU A 641 19.24 -8.63 4.65
C GLU A 641 19.87 -9.91 5.22
N GLY A 642 21.15 -9.87 5.58
CA GLY A 642 21.91 -11.01 6.04
C GLY A 642 22.28 -12.02 4.96
N PRO A 643 22.85 -13.18 5.34
CA PRO A 643 23.24 -14.24 4.42
C PRO A 643 22.01 -14.93 3.80
N SER A 644 22.23 -15.59 2.66
CA SER A 644 21.19 -16.45 2.08
C SER A 644 20.85 -17.61 3.02
N PHE A 645 19.61 -18.14 2.96
CA PHE A 645 19.22 -19.29 3.77
C PHE A 645 20.18 -20.48 3.61
N ARG A 646 20.60 -20.76 2.38
CA ARG A 646 21.52 -21.87 2.08
C ARG A 646 22.88 -21.69 2.74
N GLU A 647 23.44 -20.49 2.64
CA GLU A 647 24.71 -20.14 3.26
C GLU A 647 24.63 -20.26 4.78
N PHE A 648 23.59 -19.67 5.38
CA PHE A 648 23.35 -19.72 6.82
C PHE A 648 23.23 -21.16 7.33
N ALA A 649 22.35 -21.96 6.70
CA ALA A 649 22.11 -23.35 7.10
C ALA A 649 23.37 -24.22 6.98
N GLN A 650 24.16 -24.04 5.92
CA GLN A 650 25.42 -24.78 5.74
C GLN A 650 26.45 -24.41 6.82
N THR A 651 26.52 -23.13 7.20
CA THR A 651 27.44 -22.68 8.25
C THR A 651 27.04 -23.24 9.61
N LEU A 652 25.76 -23.20 9.98
CA LEU A 652 25.28 -23.80 11.24
C LEU A 652 25.54 -25.30 11.29
N LEU A 653 25.27 -26.02 10.19
CA LEU A 653 25.49 -27.46 10.11
C LEU A 653 26.97 -27.83 10.24
N LYS A 654 27.87 -27.08 9.59
CA LYS A 654 29.32 -27.27 9.72
C LYS A 654 29.83 -26.99 11.13
N ALA A 655 29.26 -25.99 11.79
CA ALA A 655 29.63 -25.60 13.16
C ALA A 655 28.96 -26.47 14.24
N GLY A 656 28.00 -27.32 13.89
CA GLY A 656 27.24 -28.14 14.84
C GLY A 656 26.24 -27.35 15.71
N VAL A 657 25.95 -26.10 15.33
CA VAL A 657 25.02 -25.22 16.04
C VAL A 657 23.59 -25.71 15.81
N LYS A 658 22.84 -25.95 16.89
CA LYS A 658 21.45 -26.39 16.83
C LYS A 658 20.51 -25.21 17.02
N ILE A 659 19.48 -25.15 16.19
CA ILE A 659 18.38 -24.21 16.40
C ILE A 659 17.61 -24.68 17.64
N PRO A 660 17.39 -23.82 18.65
CA PRO A 660 16.61 -24.18 19.83
C PRO A 660 15.18 -24.58 19.45
N SER A 661 14.60 -25.48 20.25
CA SER A 661 13.24 -25.99 20.09
C SER A 661 12.20 -25.15 20.81
#